data_AF-A0AAV8Q6D6-F1
#
_entry.id   AF-A0AAV8Q6D6-F1
#
_cell.length_a   1.000
_cell.length_b   1.000
_cell.length_c   1.000
_cell.angle_alpha   90.00
_cell.angle_beta   90.00
_cell.angle_gamma   90.00
#
_symmetry.space_group_name_H-M   'P 1'
#
loop_
_entity.id
_entity.type
_entity.pdbx_description
1 polymer ?
#
loop_
_entity_poly.entity_id
_entity_poly.type
_entity_poly.pdbx_seq_one_letter_code
_entity_poly.pdbx_strand_id
1 'polypeptide(L)'
;MAAAQLLSCPSGPPHICRIPNASTFPPKPFPRFPARSRSKTLTLQASASRIPPTAASSAAAAPAAAAAAAGFRHCFSKGEDGFLYCEGVRVEDVMEAVERSPFYLYSRDQITRNFEAYKEALEGLKSVVGYAIKANNNLRILEHLKGLGCGAVLVSGNELRLALRAGFDPTRCIFNGNGKLLEDLVLAAEKGVFVNVDSEFDLENIVTAARVIGKRVPVLLRINPDVDPQVHPYVATGNKTSKFGIRNEKLQWFLDAVKTHSSEIDLVGVHCHLGSTITKVDIFRDAAILMVNFVDQIRAQGFQLEYLNIGGGLGIDYHHTGAVLPTPLDLINTVRELVLSRDLTLIIEPGRSLIANTCCLVNRVTGVKTNGTKNFIVIDGSMAELIRPSLYGAYQHIELVSPPLPNAQTSTFDVVGPVCESADFLGKDRELPTPAKGAGLVVHDAGAYCMSMASTYNLKMRPPEYWVDNGSVAKIRHGEMIEDFMKFFDGLDIRHGVSFRHHSFSDLSFQATEGGRWFFFFVESTLQRNWNAVGLLPPAERGDIYLTRCSWFGLDVLRSCRLEIGAFTKVTRRSCCHRLAHMATDIYQNGSNGNAQHDPQRSYQVVVAATQDMGIGKDGNLPWKLPSDLKFFKEVTMTTSDPSKRNAVIMGRKTWESIPPQNRPLPGRLNVVLTRSGSFDIATAENILMCGSLSSALELLAATPYCLSIERVFVIGGGQVLREALNAPGCEAIHLTDIETSFQCDTFIPPVDCSVFQPWYSSFPLLENSIRYSFVTYVRVQSSGTEPHATRDGEVVDSKSIKDMFKVERFLFLPKLIYERHEEYAYLRLVKDIIANGAQKNDRTGTGTLSKFGCQMRFNLRRSFPLLTTKRVFWRGVVEELLWFISGSTNAKVLQGKGIHIWDGNASREYLDSVGLTHREEGDLGPVYGFQWRHFGAEYTDMHADYTGKGFDQLSAIIDKIKNDPDDRRMILSAWNPSDLKKMALPPCHMFAQFYVENGELSCQMYQRSADLGLGVPFNIASYSLLTCMIAQVCDLLPGDFVHAIGDAHVYSTHVRPLEEQLQKQPKPFPVLKMNPLKKDIDSFVASDFELVGYDPHNKIEMKMAI
;
A
#
# COMPACT_ATOMS: atom_id res chain seq x y z
N MET A 1 33.53 8.83 56.26
CA MET A 1 33.00 10.00 57.01
C MET A 1 31.86 10.57 56.18
N ALA A 2 30.69 10.92 56.68
CA ALA A 2 30.09 10.72 58.02
C ALA A 2 28.54 10.61 57.89
N ALA A 3 27.81 10.57 59.00
CA ALA A 3 26.35 10.39 59.09
C ALA A 3 25.52 11.42 58.26
N ALA A 4 24.29 11.17 57.78
CA ALA A 4 23.15 10.34 58.23
C ALA A 4 22.34 10.91 59.42
N GLN A 5 21.05 10.48 59.52
CA GLN A 5 20.10 10.70 60.64
C GLN A 5 19.49 12.12 60.79
N LEU A 6 18.27 12.32 61.35
CA LEU A 6 17.02 11.52 61.52
C LEU A 6 15.88 12.46 62.01
N LEU A 7 14.69 11.90 62.31
CA LEU A 7 13.56 12.47 63.11
C LEU A 7 12.68 13.51 62.38
N SER A 8 11.35 13.56 62.61
CA SER A 8 10.43 12.64 63.31
C SER A 8 8.96 12.90 62.92
N CYS A 9 8.13 11.86 62.94
CA CYS A 9 6.66 11.96 62.88
C CYS A 9 6.06 11.81 64.29
N PRO A 10 4.88 12.39 64.59
CA PRO A 10 3.82 11.51 65.14
C PRO A 10 2.36 11.88 64.80
N SER A 11 1.53 10.83 64.68
CA SER A 11 0.12 10.69 65.15
C SER A 11 -0.98 11.76 64.93
N GLY A 12 -2.12 11.32 64.39
CA GLY A 12 -3.42 11.49 65.09
C GLY A 12 -4.52 12.37 64.44
N PRO A 13 -5.76 11.86 64.23
CA PRO A 13 -6.97 12.62 63.87
C PRO A 13 -7.96 12.74 65.08
N PRO A 14 -9.25 13.16 64.97
CA PRO A 14 -10.04 13.76 63.87
C PRO A 14 -10.89 15.02 64.28
N HIS A 15 -11.78 15.46 63.37
CA HIS A 15 -13.08 16.18 63.57
C HIS A 15 -13.21 17.73 63.62
N ILE A 16 -13.92 18.24 62.60
CA ILE A 16 -15.15 19.09 62.62
C ILE A 16 -15.16 20.43 63.42
N CYS A 17 -15.35 21.54 62.69
CA CYS A 17 -16.42 22.52 63.00
C CYS A 17 -16.89 23.29 61.74
N ARG A 18 -17.98 24.07 61.83
CA ARG A 18 -18.70 24.68 60.68
C ARG A 18 -18.82 26.21 60.75
N ILE A 19 -18.70 26.85 59.57
CA ILE A 19 -19.51 27.95 58.97
C ILE A 19 -20.26 28.93 59.90
N PRO A 20 -20.18 30.25 59.61
CA PRO A 20 -21.43 31.01 59.38
C PRO A 20 -21.48 31.76 58.02
N ASN A 21 -22.69 32.17 57.62
CA ASN A 21 -23.07 32.54 56.24
C ASN A 21 -22.93 34.05 55.90
N ALA A 22 -22.81 34.36 54.60
CA ALA A 22 -23.46 35.49 53.93
C ALA A 22 -23.57 35.20 52.41
N SER A 23 -24.37 35.96 51.64
CA SER A 23 -24.87 35.52 50.32
C SER A 23 -24.93 36.57 49.19
N THR A 24 -25.07 36.04 47.96
CA THR A 24 -25.65 36.64 46.72
C THR A 24 -24.87 37.63 45.81
N PHE A 25 -25.05 37.37 44.50
CA PHE A 25 -24.94 38.25 43.31
C PHE A 25 -23.54 38.50 42.66
N PRO A 26 -23.48 38.84 41.33
CA PRO A 26 -22.66 38.04 40.40
C PRO A 26 -21.53 38.81 39.66
N PRO A 27 -20.62 38.11 38.97
CA PRO A 27 -19.58 38.74 38.13
C PRO A 27 -20.16 39.47 36.91
N LYS A 28 -19.57 40.62 36.56
CA LYS A 28 -19.92 41.47 35.41
C LYS A 28 -19.09 41.14 34.15
N PRO A 29 -19.52 41.59 32.95
CA PRO A 29 -19.03 41.03 31.68
C PRO A 29 -17.77 41.71 31.11
N PHE A 30 -17.10 40.98 30.21
CA PHE A 30 -16.08 41.49 29.29
C PHE A 30 -16.67 42.46 28.23
N PRO A 31 -15.85 43.33 27.61
CA PRO A 31 -16.34 44.52 26.89
C PRO A 31 -17.00 44.21 25.54
N ARG A 32 -17.93 45.10 25.15
CA ARG A 32 -18.63 45.07 23.86
C ARG A 32 -17.79 45.70 22.74
N PHE A 33 -17.59 44.96 21.65
CA PHE A 33 -17.34 45.56 20.34
C PHE A 33 -18.68 45.95 19.65
N PRO A 34 -18.71 46.96 18.77
CA PRO A 34 -19.95 47.54 18.24
C PRO A 34 -20.61 46.67 17.15
N ALA A 35 -21.95 46.58 17.19
CA ALA A 35 -22.72 45.72 16.29
C ALA A 35 -23.07 46.38 14.94
N ARG A 36 -22.47 45.89 13.85
CA ARG A 36 -22.95 45.96 12.45
C ARG A 36 -22.56 44.63 11.78
N SER A 37 -23.36 43.99 10.93
CA SER A 37 -24.74 44.27 10.48
C SER A 37 -25.55 42.97 10.33
N ARG A 38 -26.79 43.06 9.82
CA ARG A 38 -27.70 41.92 9.61
C ARG A 38 -27.07 40.81 8.75
N SER A 39 -27.36 39.56 9.08
CA SER A 39 -27.24 38.45 8.12
C SER A 39 -28.15 38.75 6.93
N LYS A 40 -27.59 38.73 5.71
CA LYS A 40 -28.36 38.79 4.47
C LYS A 40 -28.67 37.36 4.02
N THR A 41 -29.91 36.92 4.20
CA THR A 41 -30.45 35.80 3.40
C THR A 41 -30.42 36.21 1.94
N LEU A 42 -29.94 35.34 1.06
CA LEU A 42 -29.79 35.63 -0.36
C LEU A 42 -31.05 35.17 -1.10
N THR A 43 -32.09 36.01 -1.06
CA THR A 43 -33.42 35.71 -1.58
C THR A 43 -33.46 35.80 -3.11
N LEU A 44 -32.90 34.79 -3.78
CA LEU A 44 -33.25 34.45 -5.16
C LEU A 44 -34.71 33.96 -5.15
N GLN A 45 -35.59 34.62 -5.90
CA GLN A 45 -36.96 34.15 -6.15
C GLN A 45 -37.01 33.45 -7.50
N ALA A 46 -37.62 32.27 -7.57
CA ALA A 46 -37.82 31.55 -8.82
C ALA A 46 -38.69 32.35 -9.80
N SER A 47 -38.18 32.60 -11.01
CA SER A 47 -38.83 33.43 -12.02
C SER A 47 -39.88 32.65 -12.82
N ALA A 48 -41.11 32.57 -12.30
CA ALA A 48 -42.25 32.05 -13.06
C ALA A 48 -42.66 33.03 -14.19
N SER A 49 -42.77 32.53 -15.42
CA SER A 49 -43.28 33.28 -16.57
C SER A 49 -44.79 33.56 -16.43
N ARG A 50 -45.22 34.77 -16.83
CA ARG A 50 -46.62 35.21 -16.66
C ARG A 50 -47.50 34.83 -17.85
N ILE A 51 -48.62 34.18 -17.59
CA ILE A 51 -49.78 34.07 -18.47
C ILE A 51 -50.99 34.67 -17.72
N PRO A 52 -51.84 35.51 -18.34
CA PRO A 52 -52.91 36.22 -17.64
C PRO A 52 -54.12 35.32 -17.28
N PRO A 53 -54.93 35.69 -16.28
CA PRO A 53 -55.90 34.78 -15.65
C PRO A 53 -57.34 34.87 -16.19
N THR A 54 -58.10 33.78 -16.01
CA THR A 54 -59.57 33.75 -16.05
C THR A 54 -60.12 33.06 -14.79
N ALA A 55 -61.18 33.62 -14.20
CA ALA A 55 -61.84 33.11 -12.99
C ALA A 55 -62.94 32.07 -13.36
N ALA A 56 -63.63 31.35 -12.45
CA ALA A 56 -63.76 31.53 -10.99
C ALA A 56 -64.23 30.23 -10.25
N SER A 57 -64.27 30.34 -8.91
CA SER A 57 -65.26 29.72 -8.00
C SER A 57 -65.16 28.25 -7.54
N SER A 58 -64.79 28.11 -6.25
CA SER A 58 -65.45 27.30 -5.20
C SER A 58 -65.83 25.81 -5.42
N ALA A 59 -65.17 24.92 -4.68
CA ALA A 59 -65.79 24.06 -3.64
C ALA A 59 -64.69 23.37 -2.79
N ALA A 60 -65.05 22.63 -1.74
CA ALA A 60 -64.12 22.11 -0.73
C ALA A 60 -64.14 20.57 -0.58
N ALA A 61 -63.20 20.08 0.24
CA ALA A 61 -63.03 18.72 0.76
C ALA A 61 -62.31 17.67 -0.13
N ALA A 62 -61.57 16.81 0.57
CA ALA A 62 -60.73 15.70 0.10
C ALA A 62 -61.44 14.35 0.46
N PRO A 63 -60.86 13.12 0.32
CA PRO A 63 -59.44 12.79 0.08
C PRO A 63 -59.10 11.58 -0.83
N ALA A 64 -57.79 11.37 -0.99
CA ALA A 64 -57.08 10.08 -1.12
C ALA A 64 -57.53 9.03 -2.16
N ALA A 65 -56.93 9.08 -3.37
CA ALA A 65 -56.78 7.91 -4.27
C ALA A 65 -55.69 8.09 -5.35
N ALA A 66 -54.44 8.47 -5.00
CA ALA A 66 -53.38 8.75 -6.00
C ALA A 66 -51.93 8.45 -5.52
N ALA A 67 -51.73 7.44 -4.68
CA ALA A 67 -50.42 7.07 -4.13
C ALA A 67 -49.82 5.83 -4.80
N ALA A 68 -49.51 5.92 -6.10
CA ALA A 68 -48.79 4.88 -6.85
C ALA A 68 -47.96 5.50 -7.99
N ALA A 69 -46.79 4.92 -8.28
CA ALA A 69 -45.87 5.30 -9.37
C ALA A 69 -45.19 6.69 -9.28
N ALA A 70 -44.85 7.17 -8.08
CA ALA A 70 -43.85 8.23 -7.91
C ALA A 70 -42.43 7.61 -7.84
N GLY A 71 -41.62 7.79 -8.88
CA GLY A 71 -40.22 7.34 -8.90
C GLY A 71 -39.31 8.17 -7.98
N PHE A 72 -38.17 7.61 -7.56
CA PHE A 72 -37.19 8.29 -6.70
C PHE A 72 -36.64 9.55 -7.39
N ARG A 73 -37.06 10.73 -6.90
CA ARG A 73 -36.61 12.02 -7.43
C ARG A 73 -35.33 12.47 -6.73
N HIS A 74 -34.23 12.42 -7.47
CA HIS A 74 -32.94 12.96 -7.02
C HIS A 74 -32.98 14.49 -6.87
N CYS A 75 -32.23 15.04 -5.91
CA CYS A 75 -32.26 16.46 -5.57
C CYS A 75 -31.60 17.38 -6.59
N PHE A 76 -30.59 16.87 -7.32
CA PHE A 76 -30.02 17.50 -8.50
C PHE A 76 -30.62 16.89 -9.76
N SER A 77 -31.12 17.73 -10.66
CA SER A 77 -31.70 17.29 -11.94
C SER A 77 -31.52 18.33 -13.04
N LYS A 78 -31.42 17.89 -14.29
CA LYS A 78 -31.43 18.77 -15.46
C LYS A 78 -32.85 19.27 -15.78
N GLY A 79 -32.98 20.56 -16.08
CA GLY A 79 -34.21 21.16 -16.60
C GLY A 79 -34.36 20.94 -18.11
N GLU A 80 -35.54 21.29 -18.65
CA GLU A 80 -35.81 21.27 -20.11
C GLU A 80 -34.94 22.28 -20.89
N ASP A 81 -34.39 23.26 -20.19
CA ASP A 81 -33.41 24.24 -20.65
C ASP A 81 -31.95 23.71 -20.66
N GLY A 82 -31.72 22.48 -20.18
CA GLY A 82 -30.40 21.86 -20.07
C GLY A 82 -29.52 22.38 -18.91
N PHE A 83 -30.03 23.26 -18.05
CA PHE A 83 -29.33 23.70 -16.85
C PHE A 83 -29.55 22.73 -15.68
N LEU A 84 -28.58 22.67 -14.77
CA LEU A 84 -28.67 21.88 -13.55
C LEU A 84 -29.40 22.65 -12.45
N TYR A 85 -30.35 21.99 -11.77
CA TYR A 85 -31.15 22.54 -10.68
C TYR A 85 -30.97 21.72 -9.41
N CYS A 86 -30.99 22.38 -8.24
CA CYS A 86 -31.04 21.78 -6.91
C CYS A 86 -32.33 22.22 -6.21
N GLU A 87 -33.25 21.28 -5.93
CA GLU A 87 -34.63 21.57 -5.43
C GLU A 87 -35.35 22.71 -6.18
N GLY A 88 -35.15 22.82 -7.50
CA GLY A 88 -35.74 23.87 -8.33
C GLY A 88 -35.00 25.22 -8.37
N VAL A 89 -33.89 25.37 -7.64
CA VAL A 89 -32.97 26.51 -7.81
C VAL A 89 -31.89 26.16 -8.83
N ARG A 90 -31.74 26.98 -9.88
CA ARG A 90 -30.73 26.78 -10.92
C ARG A 90 -29.33 26.99 -10.34
N VAL A 91 -28.44 26.00 -10.49
CA VAL A 91 -27.12 26.00 -9.85
C VAL A 91 -26.23 27.15 -10.37
N GLU A 92 -26.42 27.58 -11.62
CA GLU A 92 -25.72 28.74 -12.19
C GLU A 92 -26.07 30.06 -11.47
N ASP A 93 -27.35 30.29 -11.14
CA ASP A 93 -27.75 31.48 -10.38
C ASP A 93 -27.16 31.48 -8.96
N VAL A 94 -26.92 30.29 -8.39
CA VAL A 94 -26.17 30.15 -7.14
C VAL A 94 -24.70 30.54 -7.36
N MET A 95 -24.05 30.08 -8.43
CA MET A 95 -22.66 30.38 -8.74
C MET A 95 -22.36 31.88 -8.91
N GLU A 96 -23.31 32.64 -9.47
CA GLU A 96 -23.19 34.10 -9.62
C GLU A 96 -23.59 34.88 -8.35
N ALA A 97 -24.33 34.26 -7.43
CA ALA A 97 -24.76 34.89 -6.17
C ALA A 97 -23.79 34.66 -4.98
N VAL A 98 -22.97 33.61 -5.00
CA VAL A 98 -22.03 33.30 -3.91
C VAL A 98 -20.75 34.13 -3.95
N GLU A 99 -20.11 34.30 -2.79
CA GLU A 99 -18.93 35.18 -2.64
C GLU A 99 -17.63 34.66 -3.29
N ARG A 100 -17.54 33.35 -3.54
CA ARG A 100 -16.35 32.69 -4.12
C ARG A 100 -16.70 31.31 -4.68
N SER A 101 -15.80 30.81 -5.53
CA SER A 101 -15.78 29.45 -6.07
C SER A 101 -14.41 28.82 -5.78
N PRO A 102 -14.30 27.50 -5.55
CA PRO A 102 -15.39 26.52 -5.47
C PRO A 102 -16.24 26.67 -4.20
N PHE A 103 -17.39 25.98 -4.14
CA PHE A 103 -18.26 25.92 -2.96
C PHE A 103 -19.06 24.62 -2.91
N TYR A 104 -19.46 24.18 -1.72
CA TYR A 104 -20.40 23.07 -1.58
C TYR A 104 -21.85 23.59 -1.59
N LEU A 105 -22.71 22.91 -2.34
CA LEU A 105 -24.15 23.16 -2.37
C LEU A 105 -24.89 21.91 -1.90
N TYR A 106 -25.71 22.03 -0.86
CA TYR A 106 -26.53 20.97 -0.26
C TYR A 106 -28.02 21.19 -0.55
N SER A 107 -28.80 20.12 -0.70
CA SER A 107 -30.25 20.14 -0.58
C SER A 107 -30.65 19.85 0.88
N ARG A 108 -31.32 20.80 1.54
CA ARG A 108 -31.88 20.57 2.88
C ARG A 108 -33.04 19.56 2.82
N ASP A 109 -33.82 19.61 1.75
CA ASP A 109 -35.02 18.79 1.61
C ASP A 109 -34.67 17.32 1.34
N GLN A 110 -33.58 17.02 0.62
CA GLN A 110 -33.08 15.65 0.48
C GLN A 110 -32.52 15.08 1.78
N ILE A 111 -31.88 15.89 2.64
CA ILE A 111 -31.47 15.45 3.99
C ILE A 111 -32.69 15.02 4.79
N THR A 112 -33.78 15.78 4.69
CA THR A 112 -35.07 15.46 5.33
C THR A 112 -35.64 14.15 4.81
N ARG A 113 -35.83 14.02 3.48
CA ARG A 113 -36.34 12.81 2.82
C ARG A 113 -35.49 11.56 3.13
N ASN A 114 -34.16 11.69 3.15
CA ASN A 114 -33.24 10.60 3.48
C ASN A 114 -33.38 10.14 4.95
N PHE A 115 -33.61 11.07 5.89
CA PHE A 115 -33.87 10.71 7.29
C PHE A 115 -35.27 10.12 7.49
N GLU A 116 -36.28 10.69 6.82
CA GLU A 116 -37.67 10.23 6.91
C GLU A 116 -37.82 8.80 6.41
N ALA A 117 -37.16 8.41 5.31
CA ALA A 117 -37.13 7.03 4.85
C ALA A 117 -36.56 6.05 5.91
N TYR A 118 -35.60 6.45 6.74
CA TYR A 118 -35.13 5.65 7.88
C TYR A 118 -36.14 5.62 9.03
N LYS A 119 -36.81 6.74 9.31
CA LYS A 119 -37.83 6.86 10.35
C LYS A 119 -39.07 6.00 10.04
N GLU A 120 -39.55 6.04 8.80
CA GLU A 120 -40.64 5.21 8.26
C GLU A 120 -40.27 3.72 8.32
N ALA A 121 -39.07 3.35 7.85
CA ALA A 121 -38.58 1.99 7.93
C ALA A 121 -38.54 1.45 9.38
N LEU A 122 -38.31 2.31 10.36
CA LEU A 122 -38.24 1.97 11.79
C LEU A 122 -39.60 2.02 12.51
N GLU A 123 -40.73 2.30 11.85
CA GLU A 123 -42.03 2.27 12.52
C GLU A 123 -42.32 0.91 13.17
N GLY A 124 -42.90 0.96 14.37
CA GLY A 124 -43.14 -0.21 15.22
C GLY A 124 -41.90 -0.72 15.99
N LEU A 125 -40.71 -0.12 15.84
CA LEU A 125 -39.50 -0.49 16.58
C LEU A 125 -39.05 0.57 17.59
N LYS A 126 -38.71 0.15 18.81
CA LYS A 126 -37.83 0.91 19.71
C LYS A 126 -36.51 1.16 18.96
N SER A 127 -36.12 2.41 18.71
CA SER A 127 -34.99 2.67 17.83
C SER A 127 -34.28 4.02 18.00
N VAL A 128 -33.02 4.06 17.55
CA VAL A 128 -32.19 5.28 17.46
C VAL A 128 -31.52 5.33 16.08
N VAL A 129 -31.84 6.35 15.29
CA VAL A 129 -31.08 6.72 14.09
C VAL A 129 -29.93 7.62 14.53
N GLY A 130 -28.71 7.10 14.58
CA GLY A 130 -27.51 7.83 14.99
C GLY A 130 -26.71 8.37 13.81
N TYR A 131 -26.66 9.68 13.60
CA TYR A 131 -25.88 10.25 12.50
C TYR A 131 -24.38 10.27 12.79
N ALA A 132 -23.58 9.65 11.93
CA ALA A 132 -22.12 9.62 12.06
C ALA A 132 -21.49 10.96 11.67
N ILE A 133 -21.12 11.78 12.66
CA ILE A 133 -20.64 13.16 12.47
C ILE A 133 -19.41 13.26 11.57
N LYS A 134 -18.51 12.27 11.61
CA LYS A 134 -17.38 12.13 10.67
C LYS A 134 -17.77 12.17 9.17
N ALA A 135 -19.01 11.81 8.82
CA ALA A 135 -19.50 11.91 7.45
C ALA A 135 -19.68 13.37 7.00
N ASN A 136 -20.25 14.22 7.85
CA ASN A 136 -20.29 15.67 7.68
C ASN A 136 -20.43 16.39 9.04
N ASN A 137 -19.51 17.32 9.32
CA ASN A 137 -19.43 18.02 10.60
C ASN A 137 -19.96 19.46 10.57
N ASN A 138 -20.79 19.82 9.58
CA ASN A 138 -21.41 21.13 9.50
C ASN A 138 -22.48 21.32 10.60
N LEU A 139 -22.30 22.33 11.44
CA LEU A 139 -23.19 22.65 12.57
C LEU A 139 -24.66 22.81 12.15
N ARG A 140 -24.98 23.38 10.98
CA ARG A 140 -26.37 23.59 10.53
C ARG A 140 -27.04 22.31 10.06
N ILE A 141 -26.28 21.42 9.41
CA ILE A 141 -26.75 20.08 9.03
C ILE A 141 -27.01 19.26 10.31
N LEU A 142 -26.14 19.37 11.30
CA LEU A 142 -26.30 18.75 12.61
C LEU A 142 -27.52 19.31 13.38
N GLU A 143 -27.72 20.63 13.42
CA GLU A 143 -28.91 21.26 14.00
C GLU A 143 -30.22 20.81 13.31
N HIS A 144 -30.22 20.65 11.99
CA HIS A 144 -31.38 20.17 11.22
C HIS A 144 -31.69 18.69 11.50
N LEU A 145 -30.68 17.81 11.47
CA LEU A 145 -30.84 16.39 11.79
C LEU A 145 -31.31 16.17 13.24
N LYS A 146 -30.77 16.94 14.19
CA LYS A 146 -31.26 17.00 15.57
C LYS A 146 -32.73 17.41 15.61
N GLY A 147 -33.13 18.39 14.80
CA GLY A 147 -34.52 18.86 14.65
C GLY A 147 -35.50 17.77 14.20
N LEU A 148 -35.04 16.82 13.39
CA LEU A 148 -35.84 15.66 12.95
C LEU A 148 -35.89 14.51 13.98
N GLY A 149 -35.14 14.59 15.08
CA GLY A 149 -35.09 13.59 16.16
C GLY A 149 -33.91 12.61 16.09
N CYS A 150 -32.91 12.88 15.24
CA CYS A 150 -31.71 12.06 15.10
C CYS A 150 -30.86 12.06 16.39
N GLY A 151 -30.23 10.92 16.69
CA GLY A 151 -29.11 10.80 17.63
C GLY A 151 -27.77 11.07 16.92
N ALA A 152 -26.65 10.99 17.63
CA ALA A 152 -25.32 11.23 17.06
C ALA A 152 -24.34 10.07 17.32
N VAL A 153 -23.52 9.77 16.33
CA VAL A 153 -22.43 8.79 16.41
C VAL A 153 -21.10 9.53 16.26
N LEU A 154 -20.24 9.32 17.25
CA LEU A 154 -19.08 10.15 17.57
C LEU A 154 -17.80 9.29 17.54
N VAL A 155 -16.67 9.83 17.10
CA VAL A 155 -15.35 9.15 17.19
C VAL A 155 -14.27 10.01 17.86
N SER A 156 -14.62 11.17 18.41
CA SER A 156 -13.76 12.00 19.27
C SER A 156 -14.61 12.89 20.18
N GLY A 157 -14.03 13.38 21.27
CA GLY A 157 -14.71 14.35 22.13
C GLY A 157 -14.91 15.71 21.48
N ASN A 158 -14.21 16.03 20.39
CA ASN A 158 -14.52 17.22 19.59
C ASN A 158 -15.81 17.04 18.77
N GLU A 159 -16.11 15.83 18.30
CA GLU A 159 -17.44 15.51 17.77
C GLU A 159 -18.51 15.53 18.88
N LEU A 160 -18.19 15.06 20.10
CA LEU A 160 -19.11 15.19 21.25
C LEU A 160 -19.40 16.65 21.59
N ARG A 161 -18.36 17.49 21.73
CA ARG A 161 -18.48 18.95 21.96
C ARG A 161 -19.32 19.62 20.87
N LEU A 162 -19.18 19.19 19.61
CA LEU A 162 -19.99 19.68 18.48
C LEU A 162 -21.45 19.19 18.53
N ALA A 163 -21.70 17.92 18.86
CA ALA A 163 -23.05 17.36 19.02
C ALA A 163 -23.82 18.07 20.15
N LEU A 164 -23.17 18.25 21.31
CA LEU A 164 -23.69 19.05 22.42
C LEU A 164 -23.96 20.50 21.99
N ARG A 165 -23.08 21.09 21.16
CA ARG A 165 -23.25 22.47 20.65
C ARG A 165 -24.39 22.62 19.65
N ALA A 166 -24.72 21.57 18.89
CA ALA A 166 -25.91 21.46 18.03
C ALA A 166 -27.18 21.08 18.82
N GLY A 167 -27.04 20.76 20.12
CA GLY A 167 -28.16 20.42 21.01
C GLY A 167 -28.66 18.98 20.89
N PHE A 168 -27.84 18.03 20.44
CA PHE A 168 -28.19 16.61 20.52
C PHE A 168 -28.38 16.18 21.98
N ASP A 169 -29.31 15.26 22.19
CA ASP A 169 -29.51 14.57 23.46
C ASP A 169 -28.31 13.63 23.72
N PRO A 170 -27.54 13.82 24.82
CA PRO A 170 -26.41 12.95 25.14
C PRO A 170 -26.79 11.48 25.31
N THR A 171 -28.01 11.20 25.80
CA THR A 171 -28.52 9.84 25.99
C THR A 171 -28.98 9.19 24.68
N ARG A 172 -28.89 9.91 23.56
CA ARG A 172 -29.02 9.41 22.18
C ARG A 172 -27.72 9.55 21.39
N CYS A 173 -26.59 9.72 22.08
CA CYS A 173 -25.25 9.76 21.48
C CYS A 173 -24.48 8.46 21.74
N ILE A 174 -23.69 8.01 20.76
CA ILE A 174 -22.87 6.80 20.81
C ILE A 174 -21.41 7.16 20.50
N PHE A 175 -20.50 6.84 21.42
CA PHE A 175 -19.06 7.09 21.30
C PHE A 175 -18.33 5.83 20.80
N ASN A 176 -17.96 5.87 19.53
CA ASN A 176 -17.25 4.85 18.74
C ASN A 176 -15.75 5.16 18.60
N GLY A 177 -15.05 4.34 17.81
CA GLY A 177 -13.61 4.47 17.55
C GLY A 177 -12.76 3.58 18.44
N ASN A 178 -11.47 3.48 18.14
CA ASN A 178 -10.48 2.74 18.91
C ASN A 178 -9.44 3.73 19.47
N GLY A 179 -8.96 3.55 20.70
CA GLY A 179 -8.00 4.51 21.29
C GLY A 179 -8.68 5.69 21.96
N LYS A 180 -9.73 5.46 22.75
CA LYS A 180 -10.52 6.53 23.37
C LYS A 180 -9.73 7.20 24.49
N LEU A 181 -9.50 8.51 24.36
CA LEU A 181 -8.76 9.30 25.35
C LEU A 181 -9.57 9.46 26.64
N LEU A 182 -8.89 9.39 27.79
CA LEU A 182 -9.53 9.51 29.10
C LEU A 182 -10.29 10.83 29.28
N GLU A 183 -9.75 11.95 28.80
CA GLU A 183 -10.41 13.27 28.88
C GLU A 183 -11.72 13.37 28.11
N ASP A 184 -11.80 12.70 26.95
CA ASP A 184 -13.02 12.64 26.14
C ASP A 184 -14.04 11.66 26.74
N LEU A 185 -13.56 10.58 27.36
CA LEU A 185 -14.38 9.62 28.10
C LEU A 185 -14.94 10.21 29.42
N VAL A 186 -14.18 11.05 30.12
CA VAL A 186 -14.66 11.82 31.28
C VAL A 186 -15.84 12.71 30.86
N LEU A 187 -15.76 13.39 29.72
CA LEU A 187 -16.89 14.17 29.19
C LEU A 187 -18.08 13.28 28.78
N ALA A 188 -17.83 12.12 28.14
CA ALA A 188 -18.88 11.17 27.78
C ALA A 188 -19.63 10.63 29.02
N ALA A 189 -18.88 10.23 30.06
CA ALA A 189 -19.40 9.78 31.35
C ALA A 189 -20.17 10.88 32.10
N GLU A 190 -19.67 12.12 32.08
CA GLU A 190 -20.31 13.25 32.72
C GLU A 190 -21.70 13.53 32.14
N LYS A 191 -21.86 13.38 30.82
CA LYS A 191 -23.13 13.64 30.11
C LYS A 191 -24.04 12.41 29.95
N GLY A 192 -23.57 11.19 30.22
CA GLY A 192 -24.37 9.96 30.07
C GLY A 192 -24.47 9.45 28.62
N VAL A 193 -23.39 9.60 27.85
CA VAL A 193 -23.28 9.12 26.46
C VAL A 193 -23.00 7.61 26.46
N PHE A 194 -23.61 6.84 25.54
CA PHE A 194 -23.27 5.43 25.35
C PHE A 194 -21.82 5.29 24.86
N VAL A 195 -20.99 4.48 25.51
CA VAL A 195 -19.61 4.25 25.05
C VAL A 195 -19.42 2.81 24.59
N ASN A 196 -18.97 2.63 23.34
CA ASN A 196 -18.76 1.29 22.81
C ASN A 196 -17.37 0.77 23.19
N VAL A 197 -17.26 -0.35 23.89
CA VAL A 197 -15.96 -0.92 24.28
C VAL A 197 -15.34 -1.63 23.07
N ASP A 198 -14.17 -1.16 22.65
CA ASP A 198 -13.44 -1.64 21.46
C ASP A 198 -12.23 -2.53 21.82
N SER A 199 -11.68 -2.38 23.04
CA SER A 199 -10.45 -3.04 23.52
C SER A 199 -10.37 -3.08 25.05
N GLU A 200 -9.37 -3.78 25.59
CA GLU A 200 -9.09 -3.84 27.03
C GLU A 200 -8.70 -2.47 27.64
N PHE A 201 -7.85 -1.69 26.97
CA PHE A 201 -7.45 -0.36 27.48
C PHE A 201 -8.59 0.67 27.34
N ASP A 202 -9.48 0.52 26.36
CA ASP A 202 -10.71 1.33 26.30
C ASP A 202 -11.59 1.05 27.54
N LEU A 203 -11.68 -0.22 27.98
CA LEU A 203 -12.41 -0.59 29.21
C LEU A 203 -11.78 0.06 30.45
N GLU A 204 -10.47 -0.02 30.61
CA GLU A 204 -9.72 0.61 31.72
C GLU A 204 -9.92 2.13 31.77
N ASN A 205 -9.89 2.80 30.61
CA ASN A 205 -10.16 4.23 30.51
C ASN A 205 -11.62 4.57 30.86
N ILE A 206 -12.60 3.73 30.47
CA ILE A 206 -14.02 3.93 30.82
C ILE A 206 -14.24 3.77 32.33
N VAL A 207 -13.67 2.74 32.97
CA VAL A 207 -13.70 2.55 34.43
C VAL A 207 -13.07 3.76 35.13
N THR A 208 -11.97 4.29 34.60
CA THR A 208 -11.30 5.46 35.18
C THR A 208 -12.14 6.73 35.03
N ALA A 209 -12.77 6.96 33.86
CA ALA A 209 -13.69 8.07 33.65
C ALA A 209 -14.92 8.01 34.58
N ALA A 210 -15.51 6.82 34.73
CA ALA A 210 -16.62 6.57 35.65
C ALA A 210 -16.27 6.93 37.11
N ARG A 211 -15.07 6.55 37.57
CA ARG A 211 -14.54 6.88 38.91
C ARG A 211 -14.31 8.38 39.11
N VAL A 212 -13.75 9.06 38.11
CA VAL A 212 -13.52 10.52 38.15
C VAL A 212 -14.82 11.31 38.23
N ILE A 213 -15.88 10.84 37.56
CA ILE A 213 -17.20 11.49 37.50
C ILE A 213 -18.15 11.04 38.63
N GLY A 214 -17.92 9.88 39.24
CA GLY A 214 -18.81 9.30 40.24
C GLY A 214 -20.16 8.80 39.67
N LYS A 215 -20.18 8.41 38.39
CA LYS A 215 -21.36 7.88 37.68
C LYS A 215 -21.02 6.58 36.97
N ARG A 216 -22.02 5.69 36.81
CA ARG A 216 -21.90 4.56 35.88
C ARG A 216 -21.92 5.05 34.43
N VAL A 217 -21.10 4.44 33.59
CA VAL A 217 -21.11 4.66 32.14
C VAL A 217 -21.92 3.55 31.47
N PRO A 218 -22.96 3.88 30.67
CA PRO A 218 -23.67 2.89 29.88
C PRO A 218 -22.81 2.50 28.68
N VAL A 219 -22.51 1.21 28.53
CA VAL A 219 -21.64 0.68 27.49
C VAL A 219 -22.34 -0.35 26.61
N LEU A 220 -21.95 -0.39 25.34
CA LEU A 220 -22.23 -1.53 24.46
C LEU A 220 -20.92 -2.25 24.16
N LEU A 221 -20.95 -3.58 24.13
CA LEU A 221 -19.80 -4.37 23.75
C LEU A 221 -19.67 -4.40 22.22
N ARG A 222 -18.57 -3.89 21.66
CA ARG A 222 -18.33 -4.00 20.22
C ARG A 222 -17.77 -5.37 19.87
N ILE A 223 -18.60 -6.21 19.27
CA ILE A 223 -18.26 -7.56 18.83
C ILE A 223 -17.97 -7.53 17.33
N ASN A 224 -16.93 -8.23 16.90
CA ASN A 224 -16.63 -8.44 15.48
C ASN A 224 -17.30 -9.74 14.99
N PRO A 225 -18.36 -9.67 14.16
CA PRO A 225 -19.14 -10.85 13.78
C PRO A 225 -18.45 -11.76 12.75
N ASP A 226 -17.28 -11.34 12.21
CA ASP A 226 -16.54 -12.03 11.14
C ASP A 226 -17.37 -12.30 9.88
N VAL A 227 -18.15 -11.30 9.47
CA VAL A 227 -18.92 -11.30 8.21
C VAL A 227 -18.20 -10.40 7.21
N ASP A 228 -17.77 -10.96 6.07
CA ASP A 228 -17.18 -10.17 4.99
C ASP A 228 -18.23 -9.22 4.40
N PRO A 229 -18.06 -7.88 4.52
CA PRO A 229 -19.04 -6.92 4.02
C PRO A 229 -19.05 -6.77 2.50
N GLN A 230 -18.14 -7.41 1.75
CA GLN A 230 -18.03 -7.35 0.28
C GLN A 230 -17.88 -5.91 -0.27
N VAL A 231 -17.28 -5.01 0.52
CA VAL A 231 -16.98 -3.61 0.14
C VAL A 231 -15.47 -3.35 0.07
N HIS A 232 -15.08 -2.22 -0.52
CA HIS A 232 -13.67 -1.85 -0.70
C HIS A 232 -12.89 -1.88 0.63
N PRO A 233 -11.65 -2.40 0.68
CA PRO A 233 -10.93 -2.66 1.95
C PRO A 233 -10.84 -1.47 2.92
N TYR A 234 -10.67 -0.24 2.42
CA TYR A 234 -10.62 0.97 3.26
C TYR A 234 -11.96 1.37 3.93
N VAL A 235 -13.08 0.70 3.61
CA VAL A 235 -14.40 0.92 4.24
C VAL A 235 -15.02 -0.35 4.82
N ALA A 236 -14.30 -1.48 4.80
CA ALA A 236 -14.69 -2.71 5.49
C ALA A 236 -14.26 -2.65 6.97
N THR A 237 -15.14 -2.99 7.91
CA THR A 237 -14.85 -2.95 9.35
C THR A 237 -15.23 -4.21 10.14
N GLY A 238 -16.00 -5.13 9.55
CA GLY A 238 -16.49 -6.36 10.20
C GLY A 238 -15.71 -7.65 9.91
N ASN A 239 -14.45 -7.57 9.46
CA ASN A 239 -13.63 -8.75 9.14
C ASN A 239 -12.65 -9.12 10.28
N LYS A 240 -12.21 -10.39 10.34
CA LYS A 240 -11.23 -10.93 11.33
C LYS A 240 -9.90 -10.16 11.48
N THR A 241 -9.51 -9.36 10.48
CA THR A 241 -8.29 -8.54 10.47
C THR A 241 -8.53 -7.08 10.86
N SER A 242 -9.78 -6.69 11.08
CA SER A 242 -10.15 -5.35 11.51
C SER A 242 -9.49 -4.95 12.83
N LYS A 243 -9.07 -3.69 12.93
CA LYS A 243 -8.59 -3.08 14.18
C LYS A 243 -9.71 -2.66 15.15
N PHE A 244 -10.92 -3.18 14.93
CA PHE A 244 -12.15 -2.73 15.58
C PHE A 244 -12.91 -3.87 16.23
N GLY A 245 -13.36 -3.62 17.46
CA GLY A 245 -14.15 -4.54 18.28
C GLY A 245 -13.32 -5.64 18.93
N ILE A 246 -13.83 -6.17 20.04
CA ILE A 246 -13.28 -7.38 20.64
C ILE A 246 -13.59 -8.58 19.75
N ARG A 247 -12.75 -9.61 19.84
CA ARG A 247 -13.02 -10.90 19.20
C ARG A 247 -13.88 -11.78 20.08
N ASN A 248 -14.61 -12.69 19.44
CA ASN A 248 -15.54 -13.61 20.08
C ASN A 248 -14.86 -14.48 21.16
N GLU A 249 -13.58 -14.85 20.99
CA GLU A 249 -12.84 -15.64 21.98
C GLU A 249 -12.53 -14.87 23.29
N LYS A 250 -12.63 -13.53 23.28
CA LYS A 250 -12.46 -12.67 24.46
C LYS A 250 -13.77 -12.31 25.16
N LEU A 251 -14.93 -12.78 24.67
CA LEU A 251 -16.23 -12.43 25.22
C LEU A 251 -16.33 -12.73 26.72
N GLN A 252 -15.95 -13.93 27.16
CA GLN A 252 -16.05 -14.31 28.57
C GLN A 252 -15.18 -13.41 29.47
N TRP A 253 -13.92 -13.17 29.08
CA TRP A 253 -13.00 -12.28 29.80
C TRP A 253 -13.62 -10.88 29.98
N PHE A 254 -14.25 -10.33 28.94
CA PHE A 254 -14.89 -9.03 29.02
C PHE A 254 -16.08 -9.05 29.99
N LEU A 255 -16.94 -10.07 29.93
CA LEU A 255 -18.10 -10.17 30.82
C LEU A 255 -17.68 -10.30 32.30
N ASP A 256 -16.57 -11.00 32.58
CA ASP A 256 -16.04 -11.13 33.93
C ASP A 256 -15.35 -9.83 34.41
N ALA A 257 -14.72 -9.07 33.50
CA ALA A 257 -14.23 -7.73 33.79
C ALA A 257 -15.37 -6.73 34.07
N VAL A 258 -16.49 -6.78 33.33
CA VAL A 258 -17.66 -5.94 33.62
C VAL A 258 -18.31 -6.30 34.96
N LYS A 259 -18.44 -7.59 35.31
CA LYS A 259 -18.91 -8.00 36.65
C LYS A 259 -18.02 -7.39 37.75
N THR A 260 -16.70 -7.41 37.54
CA THR A 260 -15.70 -6.83 38.46
C THR A 260 -15.79 -5.30 38.57
N HIS A 261 -16.26 -4.60 37.54
CA HIS A 261 -16.44 -3.15 37.50
C HIS A 261 -17.91 -2.71 37.45
N SER A 262 -18.80 -3.52 38.02
CA SER A 262 -20.25 -3.29 38.04
C SER A 262 -20.69 -2.10 38.88
N SER A 263 -19.80 -1.48 39.66
CA SER A 263 -20.02 -0.17 40.30
C SER A 263 -19.83 1.01 39.32
N GLU A 264 -19.00 0.84 38.29
CA GLU A 264 -18.53 1.87 37.35
C GLU A 264 -19.17 1.77 35.95
N ILE A 265 -19.58 0.57 35.55
CA ILE A 265 -20.02 0.27 34.18
C ILE A 265 -21.38 -0.42 34.21
N ASP A 266 -22.21 -0.07 33.23
CA ASP A 266 -23.50 -0.69 32.98
C ASP A 266 -23.53 -1.23 31.53
N LEU A 267 -23.52 -2.56 31.37
CA LEU A 267 -23.49 -3.20 30.05
C LEU A 267 -24.92 -3.34 29.52
N VAL A 268 -25.33 -2.37 28.71
CA VAL A 268 -26.71 -2.21 28.23
C VAL A 268 -26.95 -2.78 26.83
N GLY A 269 -25.91 -3.17 26.09
CA GLY A 269 -26.09 -3.69 24.74
C GLY A 269 -24.86 -4.26 24.05
N VAL A 270 -25.02 -4.57 22.77
CA VAL A 270 -23.95 -5.03 21.87
C VAL A 270 -23.94 -4.24 20.57
N HIS A 271 -22.76 -4.11 19.95
CA HIS A 271 -22.53 -3.36 18.72
C HIS A 271 -21.71 -4.18 17.71
N CYS A 272 -22.12 -4.18 16.45
CA CYS A 272 -21.26 -4.52 15.32
C CYS A 272 -21.33 -3.41 14.26
N HIS A 273 -20.29 -3.27 13.43
CA HIS A 273 -20.30 -2.35 12.30
C HIS A 273 -19.64 -3.02 11.10
N LEU A 274 -20.42 -3.31 10.07
CA LEU A 274 -19.97 -4.08 8.91
C LEU A 274 -19.04 -3.27 7.98
N GLY A 275 -19.43 -2.04 7.64
CA GLY A 275 -18.64 -1.18 6.76
C GLY A 275 -19.44 -0.01 6.18
N SER A 276 -19.10 0.42 4.97
CA SER A 276 -19.86 1.45 4.25
C SER A 276 -19.86 1.18 2.75
N THR A 277 -20.94 1.56 2.06
CA THR A 277 -21.22 1.24 0.65
C THR A 277 -21.70 -0.20 0.44
N ILE A 278 -22.40 -0.76 1.42
CA ILE A 278 -23.00 -2.09 1.36
C ILE A 278 -24.22 -2.06 0.45
N THR A 279 -24.30 -3.00 -0.48
CA THR A 279 -25.32 -3.08 -1.56
C THR A 279 -26.23 -4.31 -1.46
N LYS A 280 -26.08 -5.13 -0.41
CA LYS A 280 -26.88 -6.35 -0.15
C LYS A 280 -27.37 -6.33 1.30
N VAL A 281 -28.66 -6.61 1.53
CA VAL A 281 -29.25 -6.60 2.88
C VAL A 281 -29.04 -7.88 3.68
N ASP A 282 -28.74 -9.00 3.01
CA ASP A 282 -28.46 -10.28 3.66
C ASP A 282 -27.24 -10.20 4.60
N ILE A 283 -26.24 -9.39 4.25
CA ILE A 283 -25.04 -9.17 5.09
C ILE A 283 -25.43 -8.57 6.45
N PHE A 284 -26.43 -7.68 6.49
CA PHE A 284 -26.98 -7.15 7.75
C PHE A 284 -27.82 -8.19 8.50
N ARG A 285 -28.53 -9.06 7.77
CA ARG A 285 -29.30 -10.17 8.35
C ARG A 285 -28.39 -11.17 9.06
N ASP A 286 -27.36 -11.65 8.38
CA ASP A 286 -26.42 -12.65 8.89
C ASP A 286 -25.68 -12.12 10.12
N ALA A 287 -25.23 -10.85 10.06
CA ALA A 287 -24.66 -10.16 11.20
C ALA A 287 -25.67 -10.02 12.36
N ALA A 288 -26.91 -9.63 12.10
CA ALA A 288 -27.94 -9.51 13.14
C ALA A 288 -28.25 -10.86 13.81
N ILE A 289 -28.31 -11.96 13.05
CA ILE A 289 -28.49 -13.33 13.58
C ILE A 289 -27.36 -13.67 14.57
N LEU A 290 -26.10 -13.43 14.19
CA LEU A 290 -24.96 -13.66 15.07
C LEU A 290 -25.01 -12.76 16.31
N MET A 291 -25.37 -11.49 16.16
CA MET A 291 -25.42 -10.54 17.26
C MET A 291 -26.57 -10.84 18.25
N VAL A 292 -27.75 -11.29 17.80
CA VAL A 292 -28.81 -11.70 18.74
C VAL A 292 -28.47 -12.99 19.48
N ASN A 293 -27.73 -13.91 18.85
CA ASN A 293 -27.19 -15.09 19.56
C ASN A 293 -26.20 -14.67 20.67
N PHE A 294 -25.39 -13.64 20.45
CA PHE A 294 -24.57 -13.05 21.52
C PHE A 294 -25.41 -12.33 22.58
N VAL A 295 -26.49 -11.62 22.21
CA VAL A 295 -27.43 -11.04 23.19
C VAL A 295 -27.97 -12.12 24.12
N ASP A 296 -28.43 -13.24 23.57
CA ASP A 296 -29.02 -14.34 24.35
C ASP A 296 -27.97 -15.00 25.27
N GLN A 297 -26.74 -15.22 24.78
CA GLN A 297 -25.62 -15.73 25.59
C GLN A 297 -25.23 -14.80 26.74
N ILE A 298 -25.23 -13.48 26.52
CA ILE A 298 -24.88 -12.48 27.53
C ILE A 298 -26.01 -12.33 28.55
N ARG A 299 -27.27 -12.30 28.11
CA ARG A 299 -28.45 -12.32 28.99
C ARG A 299 -28.47 -13.57 29.89
N ALA A 300 -28.07 -14.74 29.37
CA ALA A 300 -27.94 -15.97 30.16
C ALA A 300 -26.88 -15.89 31.28
N GLN A 301 -25.97 -14.91 31.26
CA GLN A 301 -25.03 -14.63 32.36
C GLN A 301 -25.54 -13.57 33.37
N GLY A 302 -26.81 -13.17 33.27
CA GLY A 302 -27.46 -12.25 34.22
C GLY A 302 -27.44 -10.76 33.83
N PHE A 303 -26.92 -10.41 32.65
CA PHE A 303 -26.91 -9.03 32.16
C PHE A 303 -28.24 -8.63 31.52
N GLN A 304 -28.67 -7.38 31.73
CA GLN A 304 -29.87 -6.82 31.13
C GLN A 304 -29.53 -6.02 29.87
N LEU A 305 -29.35 -6.74 28.75
CA LEU A 305 -29.14 -6.09 27.45
C LEU A 305 -30.47 -5.57 26.88
N GLU A 306 -30.53 -4.28 26.61
CA GLU A 306 -31.66 -3.59 25.95
C GLU A 306 -31.34 -3.18 24.50
N TYR A 307 -30.07 -2.96 24.14
CA TYR A 307 -29.68 -2.35 22.86
C TYR A 307 -28.94 -3.31 21.93
N LEU A 308 -29.32 -3.30 20.65
CA LEU A 308 -28.57 -3.89 19.55
C LEU A 308 -28.21 -2.78 18.55
N ASN A 309 -26.92 -2.51 18.39
CA ASN A 309 -26.40 -1.60 17.37
C ASN A 309 -25.80 -2.41 16.21
N ILE A 310 -26.37 -2.28 15.02
CA ILE A 310 -25.89 -2.97 13.80
C ILE A 310 -24.98 -2.10 12.91
N GLY A 311 -24.61 -0.91 13.41
CA GLY A 311 -23.86 0.08 12.66
C GLY A 311 -24.72 0.70 11.55
N GLY A 312 -24.06 1.23 10.52
CA GLY A 312 -24.71 1.65 9.29
C GLY A 312 -24.07 0.98 8.09
N GLY A 313 -24.38 1.48 6.88
CA GLY A 313 -23.52 1.17 5.74
C GLY A 313 -24.13 1.21 4.35
N LEU A 314 -25.44 1.38 4.17
CA LEU A 314 -26.08 1.40 2.83
C LEU A 314 -25.34 2.32 1.85
N GLY A 315 -25.18 1.84 0.62
CA GLY A 315 -24.57 2.58 -0.49
C GLY A 315 -25.48 3.65 -1.08
N ILE A 316 -24.92 4.38 -2.05
CA ILE A 316 -25.63 5.28 -2.97
C ILE A 316 -25.06 5.09 -4.38
N ASP A 317 -25.82 5.43 -5.42
CA ASP A 317 -25.37 5.31 -6.81
C ASP A 317 -24.45 6.47 -7.21
N TYR A 318 -23.18 6.38 -6.80
CA TYR A 318 -22.12 7.32 -7.20
C TYR A 318 -21.91 7.42 -8.73
N HIS A 319 -22.44 6.48 -9.52
CA HIS A 319 -22.29 6.44 -10.97
C HIS A 319 -23.47 7.08 -11.72
N HIS A 320 -24.57 7.39 -11.03
CA HIS A 320 -25.81 7.98 -11.60
C HIS A 320 -26.40 7.12 -12.72
N THR A 321 -26.29 5.80 -12.55
CA THR A 321 -26.77 4.76 -13.49
C THR A 321 -28.23 4.37 -13.32
N GLY A 322 -28.88 4.81 -12.24
CA GLY A 322 -30.20 4.32 -11.85
C GLY A 322 -30.14 2.95 -11.16
N ALA A 323 -29.01 2.63 -10.51
CA ALA A 323 -28.81 1.35 -9.86
C ALA A 323 -29.83 1.15 -8.72
N VAL A 324 -30.55 0.02 -8.76
CA VAL A 324 -31.48 -0.39 -7.70
C VAL A 324 -30.66 -0.85 -6.49
N LEU A 325 -30.43 0.05 -5.55
CA LEU A 325 -29.76 -0.21 -4.28
C LEU A 325 -30.78 -0.43 -3.17
N PRO A 326 -30.46 -1.21 -2.11
CA PRO A 326 -31.42 -1.48 -1.05
C PRO A 326 -31.80 -0.21 -0.28
N THR A 327 -33.08 -0.08 0.02
CA THR A 327 -33.65 1.03 0.78
C THR A 327 -33.45 0.84 2.30
N PRO A 328 -33.67 1.89 3.11
CA PRO A 328 -33.85 1.73 4.55
C PRO A 328 -34.90 0.68 4.95
N LEU A 329 -35.99 0.56 4.18
CA LEU A 329 -37.05 -0.41 4.47
C LEU A 329 -36.59 -1.86 4.27
N ASP A 330 -35.83 -2.12 3.20
CA ASP A 330 -35.22 -3.44 2.93
C ASP A 330 -34.25 -3.82 4.04
N LEU A 331 -33.42 -2.87 4.49
CA LEU A 331 -32.48 -3.04 5.60
C LEU A 331 -33.19 -3.39 6.91
N ILE A 332 -34.21 -2.63 7.30
CA ILE A 332 -34.88 -2.86 8.59
C ILE A 332 -35.71 -4.14 8.56
N ASN A 333 -36.33 -4.48 7.43
CA ASN A 333 -37.16 -5.68 7.33
C ASN A 333 -36.38 -7.00 7.48
N THR A 334 -35.08 -7.06 7.15
CA THR A 334 -34.28 -8.27 7.40
C THR A 334 -33.94 -8.48 8.89
N VAL A 335 -34.01 -7.44 9.73
CA VAL A 335 -33.67 -7.49 11.16
C VAL A 335 -34.87 -7.32 12.11
N ARG A 336 -36.00 -6.81 11.60
CA ARG A 336 -37.22 -6.47 12.38
C ARG A 336 -37.68 -7.56 13.33
N GLU A 337 -37.79 -8.79 12.86
CA GLU A 337 -38.24 -9.94 13.66
C GLU A 337 -37.24 -10.32 14.76
N LEU A 338 -35.94 -10.26 14.47
CA LEU A 338 -34.87 -10.59 15.41
C LEU A 338 -34.81 -9.59 16.58
N VAL A 339 -35.14 -8.32 16.30
CA VAL A 339 -35.24 -7.24 17.29
C VAL A 339 -36.52 -7.38 18.14
N LEU A 340 -37.68 -7.54 17.50
CA LEU A 340 -38.98 -7.65 18.19
C LEU A 340 -39.07 -8.90 19.08
N SER A 341 -38.61 -10.05 18.59
CA SER A 341 -38.63 -11.32 19.35
C SER A 341 -37.81 -11.32 20.65
N ARG A 342 -37.01 -10.28 20.89
CA ARG A 342 -36.10 -10.14 22.03
C ARG A 342 -36.30 -8.83 22.81
N ASP A 343 -37.33 -8.05 22.48
CA ASP A 343 -37.61 -6.70 22.97
C ASP A 343 -36.36 -5.78 23.01
N LEU A 344 -35.66 -5.71 21.87
CA LEU A 344 -34.44 -4.89 21.73
C LEU A 344 -34.76 -3.51 21.15
N THR A 345 -33.96 -2.51 21.56
CA THR A 345 -33.87 -1.19 20.93
C THR A 345 -32.81 -1.23 19.84
N LEU A 346 -33.21 -1.00 18.59
CA LEU A 346 -32.33 -1.04 17.43
C LEU A 346 -31.62 0.31 17.22
N ILE A 347 -30.30 0.32 17.29
CA ILE A 347 -29.46 1.45 16.88
C ILE A 347 -28.94 1.19 15.47
N ILE A 348 -29.06 2.19 14.60
CA ILE A 348 -28.43 2.23 13.27
C ILE A 348 -27.57 3.50 13.13
N GLU A 349 -26.48 3.42 12.35
CA GLU A 349 -25.49 4.50 12.22
C GLU A 349 -25.37 5.07 10.79
N PRO A 350 -26.46 5.55 10.14
CA PRO A 350 -26.41 6.02 8.75
C PRO A 350 -25.68 7.36 8.62
N GLY A 351 -24.43 7.31 8.13
CA GLY A 351 -23.70 8.50 7.67
C GLY A 351 -23.88 8.74 6.16
N ARG A 352 -23.33 7.83 5.33
CA ARG A 352 -23.22 8.02 3.87
C ARG A 352 -24.58 8.12 3.17
N SER A 353 -25.48 7.16 3.42
CA SER A 353 -26.83 7.11 2.86
C SER A 353 -27.71 8.29 3.26
N LEU A 354 -27.40 8.98 4.37
CA LEU A 354 -28.14 10.16 4.82
C LEU A 354 -27.67 11.44 4.12
N ILE A 355 -26.35 11.64 3.96
CA ILE A 355 -25.81 12.94 3.53
C ILE A 355 -25.16 12.95 2.13
N ALA A 356 -24.71 11.82 1.58
CA ALA A 356 -23.81 11.84 0.43
C ALA A 356 -24.43 12.45 -0.84
N ASN A 357 -25.56 11.88 -1.30
CA ASN A 357 -26.31 12.31 -2.50
C ASN A 357 -27.03 13.65 -2.34
N THR A 358 -26.91 14.32 -1.19
CA THR A 358 -27.58 15.60 -0.92
C THR A 358 -26.80 16.79 -1.46
N CYS A 359 -25.58 16.60 -1.98
CA CYS A 359 -24.65 17.70 -2.22
C CYS A 359 -23.67 17.46 -3.38
N CYS A 360 -23.33 18.53 -4.08
CA CYS A 360 -22.19 18.59 -5.00
C CYS A 360 -21.17 19.66 -4.57
N LEU A 361 -19.92 19.48 -4.99
CA LEU A 361 -18.94 20.57 -5.05
C LEU A 361 -19.13 21.28 -6.39
N VAL A 362 -19.40 22.58 -6.35
CA VAL A 362 -19.58 23.44 -7.52
C VAL A 362 -18.26 24.18 -7.78
N ASN A 363 -17.83 24.19 -9.04
CA ASN A 363 -16.52 24.68 -9.51
C ASN A 363 -16.69 25.50 -10.80
N ARG A 364 -15.68 26.29 -11.15
CA ARG A 364 -15.56 26.97 -12.46
C ARG A 364 -14.37 26.43 -13.24
N VAL A 365 -14.55 26.22 -14.55
CA VAL A 365 -13.47 25.82 -15.47
C VAL A 365 -12.48 26.96 -15.67
N THR A 366 -11.24 26.79 -15.23
CA THR A 366 -10.15 27.78 -15.41
C THR A 366 -9.56 27.71 -16.82
N GLY A 367 -9.59 26.52 -17.43
CA GLY A 367 -9.23 26.28 -18.82
C GLY A 367 -9.28 24.80 -19.21
N VAL A 368 -9.17 24.53 -20.52
CA VAL A 368 -9.01 23.18 -21.08
C VAL A 368 -7.64 23.09 -21.75
N LYS A 369 -6.91 21.99 -21.56
CA LYS A 369 -5.60 21.74 -22.17
C LYS A 369 -5.46 20.29 -22.62
N THR A 370 -4.49 20.02 -23.49
CA THR A 370 -4.05 18.66 -23.83
C THR A 370 -2.54 18.57 -23.68
N ASN A 371 -2.02 17.38 -23.39
CA ASN A 371 -0.57 17.10 -23.48
C ASN A 371 -0.21 16.28 -24.74
N GLY A 372 -1.16 16.10 -25.66
CA GLY A 372 -1.01 15.25 -26.85
C GLY A 372 -1.44 13.79 -26.65
N THR A 373 -1.56 13.31 -25.41
CA THR A 373 -2.02 11.94 -25.07
C THR A 373 -3.33 11.93 -24.29
N LYS A 374 -3.49 12.86 -23.35
CA LYS A 374 -4.70 13.09 -22.55
C LYS A 374 -5.15 14.54 -22.65
N ASN A 375 -6.46 14.73 -22.56
CA ASN A 375 -7.09 16.04 -22.40
C ASN A 375 -7.42 16.28 -20.92
N PHE A 376 -7.41 17.54 -20.51
CA PHE A 376 -7.62 17.95 -19.14
C PHE A 376 -8.59 19.13 -19.07
N ILE A 377 -9.61 19.02 -18.21
CA ILE A 377 -10.42 20.16 -17.78
C ILE A 377 -9.83 20.61 -16.44
N VAL A 378 -9.26 21.81 -16.42
CA VAL A 378 -8.70 22.41 -15.19
C VAL A 378 -9.79 23.25 -14.53
N ILE A 379 -10.09 22.98 -13.27
CA ILE A 379 -11.06 23.72 -12.45
C ILE A 379 -10.36 24.51 -11.32
N ASP A 380 -11.13 25.28 -10.56
CA ASP A 380 -10.66 26.07 -9.42
C ASP A 380 -10.62 25.28 -8.09
N GLY A 381 -11.51 24.29 -7.92
CA GLY A 381 -11.42 23.26 -6.88
C GLY A 381 -10.32 22.23 -7.14
N SER A 382 -9.87 21.56 -6.08
CA SER A 382 -8.74 20.63 -6.09
C SER A 382 -8.97 19.43 -5.14
N MET A 383 -8.00 18.53 -5.11
CA MET A 383 -7.90 17.47 -4.09
C MET A 383 -7.80 18.00 -2.65
N ALA A 384 -7.43 19.27 -2.43
CA ALA A 384 -7.39 19.85 -1.09
C ALA A 384 -8.81 20.04 -0.52
N GLU A 385 -9.77 20.44 -1.36
CA GLU A 385 -11.19 20.47 -1.01
C GLU A 385 -11.83 19.07 -1.09
N LEU A 386 -11.61 18.32 -2.18
CA LEU A 386 -12.29 17.05 -2.45
C LEU A 386 -11.27 15.92 -2.68
N ILE A 387 -10.71 15.39 -1.58
CA ILE A 387 -9.57 14.47 -1.61
C ILE A 387 -9.91 13.02 -2.02
N ARG A 388 -11.18 12.61 -2.01
CA ARG A 388 -11.58 11.18 -2.15
C ARG A 388 -11.11 10.50 -3.46
N PRO A 389 -11.20 11.13 -4.65
CA PRO A 389 -10.69 10.55 -5.89
C PRO A 389 -9.17 10.36 -5.87
N SER A 390 -8.42 11.36 -5.38
CA SER A 390 -6.97 11.31 -5.21
C SER A 390 -6.49 10.26 -4.20
N LEU A 391 -7.15 10.18 -3.04
CA LEU A 391 -6.70 9.39 -1.90
C LEU A 391 -6.93 7.88 -2.07
N TYR A 392 -8.04 7.48 -2.69
CA TYR A 392 -8.39 6.06 -2.84
C TYR A 392 -9.20 5.74 -4.11
N GLY A 393 -9.12 6.57 -5.15
CA GLY A 393 -9.73 6.28 -6.45
C GLY A 393 -11.26 6.36 -6.45
N ALA A 394 -11.87 7.06 -5.51
CA ALA A 394 -13.33 7.13 -5.39
C ALA A 394 -13.97 7.71 -6.67
N TYR A 395 -14.89 6.96 -7.28
CA TYR A 395 -15.75 7.53 -8.31
C TYR A 395 -16.78 8.46 -7.66
N GLN A 396 -16.92 9.65 -8.23
CA GLN A 396 -18.05 10.55 -8.09
C GLN A 396 -18.43 11.04 -9.50
N HIS A 397 -19.74 11.19 -9.77
CA HIS A 397 -20.21 11.66 -11.07
C HIS A 397 -19.86 13.14 -11.29
N ILE A 398 -19.62 13.52 -12.54
CA ILE A 398 -19.22 14.88 -12.93
C ILE A 398 -19.99 15.28 -14.19
N GLU A 399 -20.64 16.44 -14.14
CA GLU A 399 -21.31 17.05 -15.29
C GLU A 399 -21.12 18.58 -15.31
N LEU A 400 -21.50 19.22 -16.42
CA LEU A 400 -21.54 20.68 -16.54
C LEU A 400 -22.85 21.22 -15.95
N VAL A 401 -22.77 22.36 -15.26
CA VAL A 401 -23.96 23.06 -14.72
C VAL A 401 -24.87 23.53 -15.86
N SER A 402 -24.30 24.26 -16.81
CA SER A 402 -24.98 24.86 -17.97
C SER A 402 -25.04 23.86 -19.15
N PRO A 403 -25.96 24.04 -20.11
CA PRO A 403 -25.95 23.26 -21.35
C PRO A 403 -24.67 23.54 -22.16
N PRO A 404 -24.15 22.55 -22.91
CA PRO A 404 -22.97 22.74 -23.75
C PRO A 404 -23.27 23.69 -24.92
N LEU A 405 -22.23 24.37 -25.42
CA LEU A 405 -22.35 25.22 -26.60
C LEU A 405 -22.79 24.40 -27.83
N PRO A 406 -23.54 24.99 -28.79
CA PRO A 406 -23.84 24.33 -30.06
C PRO A 406 -22.55 23.87 -30.75
N ASN A 407 -22.50 22.58 -31.11
CA ASN A 407 -21.34 21.89 -31.68
C ASN A 407 -20.13 21.67 -30.74
N ALA A 408 -20.28 21.80 -29.41
CA ALA A 408 -19.23 21.43 -28.47
C ALA A 408 -18.94 19.91 -28.54
N GLN A 409 -17.72 19.55 -28.97
CA GLN A 409 -17.32 18.15 -29.13
C GLN A 409 -17.17 17.45 -27.77
N THR A 410 -17.82 16.29 -27.61
CA THR A 410 -17.59 15.36 -26.50
C THR A 410 -16.22 14.69 -26.64
N SER A 411 -15.49 14.59 -25.54
CA SER A 411 -14.18 13.91 -25.48
C SER A 411 -13.90 13.39 -24.07
N THR A 412 -12.93 12.50 -23.96
CA THR A 412 -12.45 11.98 -22.67
C THR A 412 -11.47 12.99 -22.04
N PHE A 413 -11.73 13.36 -20.79
CA PHE A 413 -10.95 14.33 -20.01
C PHE A 413 -10.60 13.80 -18.61
N ASP A 414 -9.39 14.09 -18.13
CA ASP A 414 -9.11 14.10 -16.70
C ASP A 414 -9.52 15.48 -16.13
N VAL A 415 -10.34 15.48 -15.08
CA VAL A 415 -10.80 16.70 -14.39
C VAL A 415 -9.86 16.95 -13.22
N VAL A 416 -9.07 18.03 -13.33
CA VAL A 416 -7.91 18.31 -12.47
C VAL A 416 -8.01 19.69 -11.82
N GLY A 417 -7.41 19.83 -10.64
CA GLY A 417 -7.34 21.12 -9.96
C GLY A 417 -6.14 21.98 -10.40
N PRO A 418 -5.93 23.13 -9.73
CA PRO A 418 -4.84 24.06 -9.99
C PRO A 418 -3.63 23.87 -9.05
N VAL A 419 -3.60 22.83 -8.21
CA VAL A 419 -2.53 22.61 -7.23
C VAL A 419 -1.32 21.95 -7.92
N CYS A 420 -0.11 22.35 -7.52
CA CYS A 420 1.14 21.76 -8.01
C CYS A 420 1.42 20.39 -7.36
N GLU A 421 0.53 19.43 -7.60
CA GLU A 421 0.59 18.07 -7.07
C GLU A 421 0.16 17.06 -8.15
N SER A 422 0.88 15.94 -8.29
CA SER A 422 0.60 14.93 -9.32
C SER A 422 -0.68 14.12 -9.05
N ALA A 423 -1.18 14.19 -7.81
CA ALA A 423 -2.44 13.59 -7.38
C ALA A 423 -3.65 14.54 -7.48
N ASP A 424 -3.52 15.79 -7.98
CA ASP A 424 -4.63 16.76 -8.01
C ASP A 424 -5.66 16.49 -9.14
N PHE A 425 -6.51 15.49 -8.93
CA PHE A 425 -7.61 15.14 -9.82
C PHE A 425 -8.89 14.85 -9.03
N LEU A 426 -10.02 15.38 -9.51
CA LEU A 426 -11.35 15.12 -8.96
C LEU A 426 -12.11 14.05 -9.77
N GLY A 427 -11.64 13.74 -10.98
CA GLY A 427 -12.11 12.61 -11.77
C GLY A 427 -11.13 12.30 -12.91
N LYS A 428 -11.00 11.04 -13.28
CA LYS A 428 -10.22 10.60 -14.45
C LYS A 428 -11.12 10.01 -15.50
N ASP A 429 -10.68 10.12 -16.75
CA ASP A 429 -11.28 9.47 -17.92
C ASP A 429 -12.80 9.70 -18.02
N ARG A 430 -13.20 10.97 -17.93
CA ARG A 430 -14.60 11.44 -17.97
C ARG A 430 -14.99 11.85 -19.38
N GLU A 431 -16.05 11.27 -19.93
CA GLU A 431 -16.64 11.76 -21.17
C GLU A 431 -17.49 13.00 -20.91
N LEU A 432 -17.05 14.16 -21.43
CA LEU A 432 -17.71 15.44 -21.25
C LEU A 432 -17.69 16.23 -22.58
N PRO A 433 -18.72 17.05 -22.87
CA PRO A 433 -18.63 18.06 -23.91
C PRO A 433 -17.58 19.11 -23.52
N THR A 434 -16.73 19.51 -24.47
CA THR A 434 -15.61 20.45 -24.22
C THR A 434 -16.14 21.77 -23.64
N PRO A 435 -15.82 22.13 -22.38
CA PRO A 435 -16.40 23.30 -21.73
C PRO A 435 -15.71 24.60 -22.11
N ALA A 436 -16.46 25.69 -22.12
CA ALA A 436 -15.90 27.04 -22.19
C ALA A 436 -15.18 27.42 -20.87
N LYS A 437 -14.18 28.30 -20.95
CA LYS A 437 -13.58 28.91 -19.75
C LYS A 437 -14.63 29.71 -18.98
N GLY A 438 -14.68 29.53 -17.67
CA GLY A 438 -15.66 30.14 -16.77
C GLY A 438 -16.95 29.32 -16.56
N ALA A 439 -17.20 28.31 -17.40
CA ALA A 439 -18.37 27.44 -17.28
C ALA A 439 -18.40 26.67 -15.95
N GLY A 440 -19.60 26.40 -15.44
CA GLY A 440 -19.79 25.64 -14.21
C GLY A 440 -19.64 24.14 -14.41
N LEU A 441 -18.93 23.50 -13.48
CA LEU A 441 -18.74 22.05 -13.41
C LEU A 441 -18.96 21.58 -11.97
N VAL A 442 -19.70 20.48 -11.81
CA VAL A 442 -20.05 19.92 -10.51
C VAL A 442 -19.46 18.53 -10.31
N VAL A 443 -19.04 18.24 -9.07
CA VAL A 443 -18.69 16.89 -8.62
C VAL A 443 -19.75 16.43 -7.63
N HIS A 444 -20.54 15.41 -8.00
CA HIS A 444 -21.72 14.96 -7.27
C HIS A 444 -21.37 14.14 -6.04
N ASP A 445 -22.38 13.87 -5.21
CA ASP A 445 -22.32 12.99 -4.04
C ASP A 445 -21.24 13.36 -3.00
N ALA A 446 -20.97 14.66 -2.93
CA ALA A 446 -19.89 15.27 -2.18
C ALA A 446 -20.28 15.52 -0.70
N GLY A 447 -21.53 15.27 -0.31
CA GLY A 447 -22.01 15.58 1.03
C GLY A 447 -21.37 14.76 2.15
N ALA A 448 -20.80 13.57 1.82
CA ALA A 448 -20.15 12.67 2.77
C ALA A 448 -18.65 12.53 2.52
N TYR A 449 -17.85 12.73 3.58
CA TYR A 449 -16.40 12.51 3.59
C TYR A 449 -15.61 13.36 2.56
N CYS A 450 -16.16 14.49 2.10
CA CYS A 450 -15.42 15.49 1.32
C CYS A 450 -15.00 16.65 2.23
N MET A 451 -15.91 17.56 2.57
CA MET A 451 -15.61 18.73 3.42
C MET A 451 -15.08 18.35 4.83
N SER A 452 -15.49 17.21 5.40
CA SER A 452 -14.94 16.70 6.66
C SER A 452 -13.51 16.13 6.54
N MET A 453 -13.02 15.90 5.32
CA MET A 453 -11.65 15.49 4.99
C MET A 453 -10.86 16.59 4.25
N ALA A 454 -11.47 17.75 3.99
CA ALA A 454 -10.82 18.86 3.32
C ALA A 454 -9.63 19.40 4.14
N SER A 455 -8.58 19.84 3.45
CA SER A 455 -7.30 20.23 4.03
C SER A 455 -6.81 21.56 3.46
N THR A 456 -5.98 22.28 4.20
CA THR A 456 -5.32 23.51 3.74
C THR A 456 -4.00 23.21 3.01
N TYR A 457 -3.92 22.10 2.27
CA TYR A 457 -2.73 21.72 1.51
C TYR A 457 -2.43 22.79 0.45
N ASN A 458 -1.15 23.16 0.32
CA ASN A 458 -0.70 24.30 -0.49
C ASN A 458 -1.50 25.59 -0.25
N LEU A 459 -1.95 25.81 1.00
CA LEU A 459 -2.75 26.95 1.47
C LEU A 459 -4.08 27.17 0.74
N LYS A 460 -4.65 26.10 0.15
CA LYS A 460 -6.04 26.08 -0.34
C LYS A 460 -7.01 26.13 0.85
N MET A 461 -7.43 27.33 1.23
CA MET A 461 -8.38 27.57 2.33
C MET A 461 -9.72 26.89 2.06
N ARG A 462 -10.34 26.24 3.05
CA ARG A 462 -11.57 25.46 2.81
C ARG A 462 -12.71 26.34 2.31
N PRO A 463 -13.51 25.85 1.34
CA PRO A 463 -14.55 26.65 0.68
C PRO A 463 -15.78 26.86 1.58
N PRO A 464 -16.63 27.86 1.26
CA PRO A 464 -17.92 28.01 1.92
C PRO A 464 -18.88 26.85 1.59
N GLU A 465 -19.84 26.65 2.48
CA GLU A 465 -20.95 25.71 2.30
C GLU A 465 -22.28 26.47 2.28
N TYR A 466 -23.17 26.13 1.35
CA TYR A 466 -24.51 26.67 1.21
C TYR A 466 -25.53 25.53 1.11
N TRP A 467 -26.77 25.76 1.53
CA TRP A 467 -27.89 24.87 1.20
C TRP A 467 -28.98 25.59 0.41
N VAL A 468 -29.75 24.79 -0.34
CA VAL A 468 -31.08 25.14 -0.83
C VAL A 468 -32.10 24.67 0.21
N ASP A 469 -33.01 25.57 0.57
CA ASP A 469 -34.06 25.39 1.57
C ASP A 469 -35.33 26.09 1.05
N ASN A 470 -36.36 25.31 0.70
CA ASN A 470 -37.63 25.83 0.17
C ASN A 470 -37.47 26.82 -1.00
N GLY A 471 -36.58 26.50 -1.94
CA GLY A 471 -36.27 27.34 -3.11
C GLY A 471 -35.40 28.56 -2.82
N SER A 472 -34.90 28.73 -1.59
CA SER A 472 -34.00 29.83 -1.20
C SER A 472 -32.59 29.34 -0.90
N VAL A 473 -31.57 30.18 -1.10
CA VAL A 473 -30.16 29.84 -0.81
C VAL A 473 -29.72 30.49 0.50
N ALA A 474 -29.15 29.69 1.41
CA ALA A 474 -28.57 30.17 2.66
C ALA A 474 -27.18 29.59 2.89
N LYS A 475 -26.25 30.44 3.38
CA LYS A 475 -24.90 30.02 3.76
C LYS A 475 -24.93 29.29 5.10
N ILE A 476 -24.34 28.10 5.14
CA ILE A 476 -24.25 27.24 6.34
C ILE A 476 -22.83 27.12 6.90
N ARG A 477 -21.78 27.33 6.10
CA ARG A 477 -20.41 27.61 6.60
C ARG A 477 -19.77 28.76 5.81
N HIS A 478 -19.06 29.63 6.50
CA HIS A 478 -18.10 30.54 5.86
C HIS A 478 -16.91 29.72 5.36
N GLY A 479 -16.39 30.06 4.18
CA GLY A 479 -15.09 29.53 3.75
C GLY A 479 -13.98 30.22 4.54
N GLU A 480 -12.93 29.47 4.85
CA GLU A 480 -11.77 29.95 5.57
C GLU A 480 -11.06 31.07 4.78
N MET A 481 -10.43 31.99 5.50
CA MET A 481 -9.59 33.04 4.93
C MET A 481 -8.16 32.93 5.46
N ILE A 482 -7.21 33.66 4.87
CA ILE A 482 -5.82 33.69 5.39
C ILE A 482 -5.78 34.22 6.83
N GLU A 483 -6.68 35.14 7.18
CA GLU A 483 -6.88 35.65 8.53
C GLU A 483 -7.38 34.58 9.51
N ASP A 484 -8.05 33.52 9.05
CA ASP A 484 -8.41 32.38 9.91
C ASP A 484 -7.20 31.48 10.18
N PHE A 485 -6.32 31.30 9.19
CA PHE A 485 -5.07 30.57 9.33
C PHE A 485 -4.04 31.33 10.20
N MET A 486 -3.98 32.66 10.09
CA MET A 486 -3.07 33.47 10.90
C MET A 486 -3.36 33.40 12.41
N LYS A 487 -4.59 33.10 12.82
CA LYS A 487 -4.97 32.91 14.24
C LYS A 487 -4.23 31.76 14.94
N PHE A 488 -3.65 30.82 14.20
CA PHE A 488 -2.78 29.78 14.77
C PHE A 488 -1.42 30.33 15.25
N PHE A 489 -1.09 31.58 14.91
CA PHE A 489 0.15 32.28 15.29
C PHE A 489 -0.10 33.49 16.21
N ASP A 490 -1.37 33.86 16.45
CA ASP A 490 -1.73 34.94 17.36
C ASP A 490 -1.25 34.64 18.80
N GLY A 491 -0.61 35.62 19.43
CA GLY A 491 -0.10 35.50 20.80
C GLY A 491 1.24 34.77 20.94
N LEU A 492 1.83 34.25 19.86
CA LEU A 492 3.23 33.82 19.87
C LEU A 492 4.13 35.06 19.92
N ASP A 493 4.86 35.25 21.02
CA ASP A 493 5.67 36.45 21.26
C ASP A 493 6.97 36.40 20.43
N ILE A 494 6.93 36.90 19.19
CA ILE A 494 8.07 36.98 18.26
C ILE A 494 9.04 38.11 18.68
N ARG A 495 9.49 38.09 19.95
CA ARG A 495 10.50 38.99 20.52
C ARG A 495 11.86 38.30 20.69
N HIS A 496 12.45 37.87 19.58
CA HIS A 496 13.91 37.90 19.35
C HIS A 496 14.09 38.40 17.91
N GLY A 497 14.66 39.59 17.73
CA GLY A 497 14.33 40.43 16.58
C GLY A 497 15.41 40.59 15.51
N VAL A 498 14.94 40.91 14.29
CA VAL A 498 15.66 41.78 13.35
C VAL A 498 14.72 42.88 12.90
N SER A 499 15.10 44.14 13.11
CA SER A 499 14.33 45.32 12.69
C SER A 499 14.48 45.58 11.19
N PHE A 500 13.74 44.83 10.36
CA PHE A 500 13.56 45.23 8.95
C PHE A 500 12.53 46.35 8.84
N ARG A 501 13.01 47.60 8.78
CA ARG A 501 12.18 48.75 8.40
C ARG A 501 11.73 48.59 6.94
N HIS A 502 10.49 48.15 6.73
CA HIS A 502 9.83 48.38 5.45
C HIS A 502 9.40 49.84 5.37
N HIS A 503 10.03 50.60 4.46
CA HIS A 503 9.52 51.91 4.05
C HIS A 503 8.25 51.69 3.22
N SER A 504 7.15 52.28 3.66
CA SER A 504 5.88 52.26 2.92
C SER A 504 5.96 53.16 1.68
N PHE A 505 6.19 52.57 0.51
CA PHE A 505 5.97 53.25 -0.77
C PHE A 505 4.47 53.25 -1.09
N SER A 506 3.78 54.26 -0.55
CA SER A 506 2.36 54.52 -0.84
C SER A 506 2.07 56.03 -0.91
N ASP A 507 2.96 56.79 -1.54
CA ASP A 507 2.71 58.16 -2.01
C ASP A 507 3.65 58.46 -3.19
N LEU A 508 3.14 58.30 -4.41
CA LEU A 508 3.78 58.76 -5.65
C LEU A 508 2.72 59.37 -6.58
N SER A 509 2.43 60.64 -6.33
CA SER A 509 1.70 61.48 -7.28
C SER A 509 2.49 61.65 -8.58
N PHE A 510 1.84 61.45 -9.72
CA PHE A 510 2.47 61.69 -11.03
C PHE A 510 2.81 63.19 -11.22
N GLN A 511 4.10 63.49 -11.27
CA GLN A 511 4.64 64.59 -12.08
C GLN A 511 5.82 64.04 -12.89
N ALA A 512 5.93 64.49 -14.14
CA ALA A 512 6.89 63.96 -15.10
C ALA A 512 7.90 65.03 -15.52
N THR A 513 9.18 64.68 -15.56
CA THR A 513 10.19 65.27 -16.45
C THR A 513 11.32 64.27 -16.72
N GLU A 514 11.50 63.98 -18.00
CA GLU A 514 12.77 63.83 -18.74
C GLU A 514 14.02 63.18 -18.08
N GLY A 515 14.49 62.10 -18.71
CA GLY A 515 15.91 61.97 -19.08
C GLY A 515 16.84 61.17 -18.16
N GLY A 516 17.39 60.06 -18.66
CA GLY A 516 18.52 59.35 -18.02
C GLY A 516 18.72 57.94 -18.57
N ARG A 517 19.97 57.56 -18.90
CA ARG A 517 20.33 56.20 -19.32
C ARG A 517 20.81 55.37 -18.12
N TRP A 518 20.46 54.09 -18.09
CA TRP A 518 21.05 53.12 -17.17
C TRP A 518 22.34 52.52 -17.74
N PHE A 519 23.33 52.28 -16.87
CA PHE A 519 24.48 51.41 -17.09
C PHE A 519 24.71 50.59 -15.81
N PHE A 520 25.14 49.33 -15.94
CA PHE A 520 25.27 48.36 -14.84
C PHE A 520 26.54 47.51 -15.03
N PHE A 521 27.51 47.62 -14.11
CA PHE A 521 28.68 46.75 -13.85
C PHE A 521 29.42 47.38 -12.62
N PHE A 522 30.07 46.71 -11.66
CA PHE A 522 30.14 45.30 -11.22
C PHE A 522 30.93 45.25 -9.86
N VAL A 523 31.43 44.07 -9.45
CA VAL A 523 32.43 43.82 -8.35
C VAL A 523 31.84 43.97 -6.93
N GLU A 524 31.85 43.02 -5.97
CA GLU A 524 32.71 41.85 -5.58
C GLU A 524 33.69 42.15 -4.41
N SER A 525 34.07 41.10 -3.67
CA SER A 525 35.10 40.97 -2.62
C SER A 525 34.70 41.32 -1.17
N THR A 526 35.38 40.91 -0.09
CA THR A 526 36.17 39.70 0.33
C THR A 526 36.58 39.93 1.81
N LEU A 527 36.75 38.91 2.68
CA LEU A 527 37.79 38.80 3.77
C LEU A 527 37.46 37.73 4.85
N GLN A 528 38.36 37.58 5.84
CA GLN A 528 39.09 36.32 6.14
C GLN A 528 39.67 36.34 7.59
N ARG A 529 39.88 35.16 8.25
CA ARG A 529 40.72 34.94 9.48
C ARG A 529 40.19 35.61 10.79
N ASN A 530 40.57 35.37 12.07
CA ASN A 530 41.34 34.36 12.88
C ASN A 530 41.09 34.66 14.40
N TRP A 531 41.43 33.89 15.47
CA TRP A 531 41.71 32.45 15.76
C TRP A 531 41.78 32.21 17.31
N ASN A 532 41.77 30.94 17.77
CA ASN A 532 42.25 30.38 19.08
C ASN A 532 41.79 30.91 20.47
N ALA A 533 41.34 30.00 21.36
CA ALA A 533 42.04 29.58 22.62
C ALA A 533 41.23 28.63 23.57
N VAL A 534 41.92 27.59 24.11
CA VAL A 534 41.80 26.82 25.40
C VAL A 534 40.50 26.91 26.26
N GLY A 535 39.92 25.85 26.89
CA GLY A 535 40.20 24.39 26.94
C GLY A 535 40.24 23.79 28.38
N LEU A 536 39.36 22.81 28.72
CA LEU A 536 39.45 21.82 29.84
C LEU A 536 38.18 20.89 29.92
N LEU A 537 38.22 19.81 30.73
CA LEU A 537 37.23 18.70 30.88
C LEU A 537 37.26 18.13 32.33
N PRO A 538 36.40 17.18 32.78
CA PRO A 538 34.93 16.94 32.62
C PRO A 538 34.28 16.81 34.05
N PRO A 539 33.22 16.01 34.39
CA PRO A 539 32.15 15.32 33.64
C PRO A 539 30.69 15.49 34.20
N ALA A 540 29.73 14.84 33.52
CA ALA A 540 28.53 14.13 34.05
C ALA A 540 27.10 14.75 33.99
N GLU A 541 26.22 13.94 33.36
CA GLU A 541 24.76 13.77 33.51
C GLU A 541 23.72 14.87 33.15
N ARG A 542 22.81 14.48 32.23
CA ARG A 542 21.51 15.09 31.86
C ARG A 542 21.62 16.46 31.16
N GLY A 543 20.78 16.80 30.18
CA GLY A 543 19.70 16.07 29.51
C GLY A 543 19.11 16.92 28.38
N ASP A 544 18.06 16.42 27.73
CA ASP A 544 17.17 17.11 26.79
C ASP A 544 17.70 17.63 25.43
N ILE A 545 17.12 17.03 24.38
CA ILE A 545 16.44 17.68 23.24
C ILE A 545 17.19 18.81 22.50
N TYR A 546 17.62 18.52 21.28
CA TYR A 546 17.60 19.51 20.18
C TYR A 546 17.05 18.89 18.88
N LEU A 547 16.40 19.72 18.07
CA LEU A 547 15.64 19.27 16.90
C LEU A 547 16.54 18.94 15.70
N THR A 548 16.28 17.80 15.05
CA THR A 548 16.58 17.58 13.63
C THR A 548 15.36 17.05 12.88
N ARG A 549 15.24 17.44 11.62
CA ARG A 549 14.03 17.30 10.78
C ARG A 549 13.65 15.82 10.55
N CYS A 550 12.38 15.47 10.79
CA CYS A 550 11.83 14.19 10.35
C CYS A 550 11.61 14.19 8.82
N SER A 551 12.37 13.38 8.09
CA SER A 551 11.98 12.91 6.75
C SER A 551 11.13 11.65 6.92
N TRP A 552 9.82 11.72 6.63
CA TRP A 552 8.92 10.58 6.82
C TRP A 552 8.91 9.62 5.63
N PHE A 553 8.73 8.34 5.97
CA PHE A 553 8.68 7.18 5.10
C PHE A 553 7.76 7.35 3.87
N GLY A 554 8.29 7.03 2.68
CA GLY A 554 7.48 6.52 1.57
C GLY A 554 7.23 5.02 1.74
N LEU A 555 6.03 4.54 1.41
CA LEU A 555 5.67 3.12 1.52
C LEU A 555 4.72 2.76 0.36
N ASP A 556 5.24 2.03 -0.63
CA ASP A 556 4.53 1.70 -1.86
C ASP A 556 3.37 0.72 -1.66
N VAL A 557 2.26 0.97 -2.37
CA VAL A 557 1.18 -0.02 -2.59
C VAL A 557 0.92 -0.13 -4.09
N LEU A 558 1.49 -1.16 -4.71
CA LEU A 558 1.10 -1.60 -6.05
C LEU A 558 -0.23 -2.37 -5.97
N ARG A 559 -1.19 -2.08 -6.87
CA ARG A 559 -1.49 -3.03 -7.98
C ARG A 559 -2.59 -2.61 -8.97
N SER A 560 -2.28 -2.91 -10.23
CA SER A 560 -3.14 -3.50 -11.27
C SER A 560 -4.51 -2.88 -11.62
N CYS A 561 -4.68 -2.64 -12.92
CA CYS A 561 -5.60 -3.53 -13.65
C CYS A 561 -5.04 -3.90 -15.04
N ARG A 562 -5.62 -4.92 -15.68
CA ARG A 562 -5.51 -5.18 -17.13
C ARG A 562 -6.82 -4.71 -17.77
N LEU A 563 -6.75 -4.19 -19.00
CA LEU A 563 -7.92 -4.03 -19.86
C LEU A 563 -8.21 -5.32 -20.61
N GLU A 564 -9.48 -5.59 -20.87
CA GLU A 564 -9.95 -6.58 -21.83
C GLU A 564 -10.04 -5.96 -23.23
N ILE A 565 -10.02 -6.81 -24.27
CA ILE A 565 -10.40 -6.41 -25.63
C ILE A 565 -11.41 -7.42 -26.18
N GLY A 566 -12.60 -6.94 -26.46
CA GLY A 566 -13.52 -7.51 -27.44
C GLY A 566 -13.92 -6.43 -28.45
N ALA A 567 -14.62 -6.72 -29.54
CA ALA A 567 -14.92 -7.99 -30.19
C ALA A 567 -15.46 -7.68 -31.60
N PHE A 568 -15.35 -8.60 -32.58
CA PHE A 568 -15.97 -8.38 -33.90
C PHE A 568 -16.67 -9.63 -34.48
N THR A 569 -18.00 -9.49 -34.66
CA THR A 569 -18.87 -10.08 -35.71
C THR A 569 -18.83 -11.57 -36.07
N LYS A 570 -19.77 -12.34 -35.46
CA LYS A 570 -20.95 -13.04 -36.06
C LYS A 570 -20.82 -14.02 -37.27
N VAL A 571 -21.83 -14.92 -37.33
CA VAL A 571 -22.21 -15.89 -38.41
C VAL A 571 -21.38 -17.20 -38.34
N THR A 572 -21.92 -18.45 -38.36
CA THR A 572 -23.27 -19.01 -38.71
C THR A 572 -23.78 -20.05 -37.67
N ARG A 573 -25.04 -20.54 -37.82
CA ARG A 573 -25.69 -21.60 -37.00
C ARG A 573 -25.32 -23.04 -37.42
N ARG A 574 -25.26 -24.00 -36.47
CA ARG A 574 -26.16 -25.20 -36.40
C ARG A 574 -25.91 -26.15 -35.20
N SER A 575 -26.98 -26.84 -34.80
CA SER A 575 -27.12 -28.09 -34.00
C SER A 575 -25.87 -28.97 -33.80
N CYS A 576 -25.63 -29.68 -32.68
CA CYS A 576 -26.58 -30.55 -31.97
C CYS A 576 -26.10 -30.96 -30.56
N CYS A 577 -27.00 -31.41 -29.68
CA CYS A 577 -26.66 -32.07 -28.41
C CYS A 577 -26.73 -33.60 -28.55
N HIS A 578 -25.68 -34.34 -28.15
CA HIS A 578 -25.73 -35.69 -27.50
C HIS A 578 -24.33 -36.32 -27.38
N ARG A 579 -24.11 -37.10 -26.30
CA ARG A 579 -22.86 -37.83 -25.95
C ARG A 579 -21.67 -36.88 -25.60
N LEU A 580 -20.76 -37.23 -24.70
CA LEU A 580 -20.48 -38.52 -24.05
C LEU A 580 -20.71 -38.51 -22.53
N ALA A 581 -21.52 -39.45 -22.06
CA ALA A 581 -21.44 -40.01 -20.71
C ALA A 581 -21.58 -41.52 -20.87
N HIS A 582 -20.47 -42.26 -20.78
CA HIS A 582 -20.35 -43.73 -20.61
C HIS A 582 -18.88 -44.11 -20.82
N MET A 583 -18.14 -44.33 -19.72
CA MET A 583 -17.03 -45.30 -19.62
C MET A 583 -16.58 -45.38 -18.15
N ALA A 584 -17.43 -46.03 -17.36
CA ALA A 584 -17.11 -46.57 -16.04
C ALA A 584 -17.60 -48.02 -16.02
N THR A 585 -17.05 -48.83 -15.11
CA THR A 585 -17.28 -50.29 -14.96
C THR A 585 -17.10 -51.11 -16.24
N ASP A 586 -15.94 -51.76 -16.37
CA ASP A 586 -15.91 -53.23 -16.24
C ASP A 586 -14.48 -53.77 -16.00
N ILE A 587 -14.37 -55.09 -15.80
CA ILE A 587 -13.15 -55.88 -15.55
C ILE A 587 -12.57 -55.75 -14.12
N TYR A 588 -13.17 -56.52 -13.22
CA TYR A 588 -12.42 -57.28 -12.21
C TYR A 588 -12.24 -58.73 -12.71
N GLN A 589 -11.33 -59.49 -12.10
CA GLN A 589 -10.99 -60.91 -12.42
C GLN A 589 -10.10 -61.17 -13.65
N ASN A 590 -8.78 -61.10 -13.47
CA ASN A 590 -7.97 -62.33 -13.41
C ASN A 590 -6.62 -62.07 -12.70
N GLY A 591 -5.95 -63.13 -12.24
CA GLY A 591 -4.97 -63.04 -11.15
C GLY A 591 -3.48 -63.00 -11.51
N SER A 592 -2.69 -62.64 -10.49
CA SER A 592 -1.26 -62.97 -10.29
C SER A 592 -0.26 -62.70 -11.43
N ASN A 593 0.40 -61.54 -11.38
CA ASN A 593 1.76 -61.49 -10.84
C ASN A 593 2.16 -60.06 -10.43
N GLY A 594 3.13 -59.94 -9.53
CA GLY A 594 3.40 -58.69 -8.82
C GLY A 594 4.30 -57.70 -9.56
N ASN A 595 3.93 -56.42 -9.51
CA ASN A 595 4.86 -55.30 -9.38
C ASN A 595 4.17 -54.19 -8.58
N ALA A 596 4.90 -53.49 -7.72
CA ALA A 596 4.31 -52.51 -6.80
C ALA A 596 3.88 -51.25 -7.56
N GLN A 597 2.57 -51.07 -7.73
CA GLN A 597 1.99 -49.89 -8.38
C GLN A 597 1.92 -48.75 -7.35
N HIS A 598 2.75 -47.72 -7.54
CA HIS A 598 2.87 -46.60 -6.61
C HIS A 598 1.59 -45.75 -6.61
N ASP A 599 0.91 -45.67 -5.47
CA ASP A 599 -0.22 -44.75 -5.27
C ASP A 599 0.29 -43.28 -5.32
N PRO A 600 -0.49 -42.32 -5.86
CA PRO A 600 -0.04 -40.95 -6.09
C PRO A 600 -0.04 -40.15 -4.79
N GLN A 601 1.04 -40.28 -4.01
CA GLN A 601 1.29 -39.46 -2.82
C GLN A 601 1.34 -37.96 -3.17
N ARG A 602 0.76 -37.13 -2.30
CA ARG A 602 0.73 -35.68 -2.47
C ARG A 602 2.08 -35.03 -2.19
N SER A 603 2.48 -34.07 -3.01
CA SER A 603 3.65 -33.22 -2.79
C SER A 603 3.44 -32.21 -1.65
N TYR A 604 4.53 -31.68 -1.10
CA TYR A 604 4.53 -30.76 0.03
C TYR A 604 5.70 -29.78 -0.01
N GLN A 605 5.67 -28.80 0.88
CA GLN A 605 6.71 -27.78 1.05
C GLN A 605 7.15 -27.75 2.52
N VAL A 606 8.39 -27.37 2.81
CA VAL A 606 8.89 -27.23 4.18
C VAL A 606 8.84 -25.77 4.62
N VAL A 607 8.49 -25.52 5.88
CA VAL A 607 8.65 -24.21 6.52
C VAL A 607 9.41 -24.40 7.84
N VAL A 608 10.55 -23.74 7.99
CA VAL A 608 11.44 -23.91 9.16
C VAL A 608 12.28 -22.66 9.42
N ALA A 609 12.57 -22.38 10.68
CA ALA A 609 13.61 -21.44 11.09
C ALA A 609 14.81 -22.24 11.64
N ALA A 610 16.03 -21.89 11.22
CA ALA A 610 17.25 -22.59 11.63
C ALA A 610 18.46 -21.65 11.72
N THR A 611 19.44 -21.98 12.56
CA THR A 611 20.77 -21.36 12.52
C THR A 611 21.55 -21.82 11.28
N GLN A 612 22.67 -21.15 10.98
CA GLN A 612 23.63 -21.56 9.94
C GLN A 612 24.07 -23.04 10.07
N ASP A 613 24.22 -23.56 11.29
CA ASP A 613 24.52 -24.97 11.60
C ASP A 613 23.29 -25.91 11.47
N MET A 614 22.17 -25.44 10.90
CA MET A 614 20.89 -26.15 10.79
C MET A 614 20.29 -26.58 12.15
N GLY A 615 20.61 -25.86 13.22
CA GLY A 615 20.00 -26.04 14.54
C GLY A 615 18.63 -25.36 14.60
N ILE A 616 17.61 -26.05 15.14
CA ILE A 616 16.20 -25.60 15.15
C ILE A 616 15.54 -25.58 16.53
N GLY A 617 16.23 -26.03 17.58
CA GLY A 617 15.59 -26.28 18.86
C GLY A 617 16.55 -26.58 20.01
N LYS A 618 16.13 -26.16 21.21
CA LYS A 618 16.78 -26.45 22.49
C LYS A 618 15.71 -26.79 23.54
N ASP A 619 15.86 -27.89 24.25
CA ASP A 619 14.96 -28.37 25.32
C ASP A 619 13.47 -28.37 24.91
N GLY A 620 13.19 -28.77 23.66
CA GLY A 620 11.85 -28.81 23.07
C GLY A 620 11.27 -27.46 22.62
N ASN A 621 12.00 -26.36 22.80
CA ASN A 621 11.57 -24.99 22.49
C ASN A 621 12.42 -24.39 21.35
N LEU A 622 11.96 -23.26 20.79
CA LEU A 622 12.78 -22.42 19.91
C LEU A 622 13.83 -21.67 20.75
N PRO A 623 15.12 -21.63 20.35
CA PRO A 623 16.16 -20.89 21.09
C PRO A 623 16.04 -19.36 21.01
N TRP A 624 15.24 -18.86 20.07
CA TRP A 624 15.05 -17.44 19.74
C TRP A 624 13.59 -17.01 19.82
N LYS A 625 13.37 -15.70 19.86
CA LYS A 625 12.04 -15.08 19.83
C LYS A 625 11.96 -14.05 18.70
N LEU A 626 11.40 -14.48 17.56
CA LEU A 626 11.27 -13.68 16.34
C LEU A 626 9.77 -13.53 15.96
N PRO A 627 9.05 -12.50 16.48
CA PRO A 627 7.68 -12.22 16.08
C PRO A 627 7.47 -12.09 14.56
N SER A 628 8.47 -11.56 13.84
CA SER A 628 8.39 -11.40 12.38
C SER A 628 8.55 -12.72 11.62
N ASP A 629 9.32 -13.67 12.15
CA ASP A 629 9.36 -15.06 11.65
C ASP A 629 8.00 -15.76 11.83
N LEU A 630 7.43 -15.69 13.03
CA LEU A 630 6.10 -16.27 13.30
C LEU A 630 4.99 -15.66 12.42
N LYS A 631 5.14 -14.38 12.04
CA LYS A 631 4.29 -13.73 11.04
C LYS A 631 4.52 -14.31 9.63
N PHE A 632 5.77 -14.44 9.17
CA PHE A 632 6.11 -15.05 7.88
C PHE A 632 5.61 -16.49 7.77
N PHE A 633 5.89 -17.33 8.78
CA PHE A 633 5.36 -18.69 8.92
C PHE A 633 3.83 -18.73 8.79
N LYS A 634 3.13 -17.81 9.46
CA LYS A 634 1.67 -17.70 9.38
C LYS A 634 1.20 -17.31 7.97
N GLU A 635 1.81 -16.30 7.35
CA GLU A 635 1.44 -15.84 6.01
C GLU A 635 1.68 -16.93 4.95
N VAL A 636 2.84 -17.59 4.96
CA VAL A 636 3.18 -18.71 4.07
C VAL A 636 2.20 -19.87 4.24
N THR A 637 1.98 -20.32 5.48
CA THR A 637 1.14 -21.52 5.71
C THR A 637 -0.36 -21.26 5.64
N MET A 638 -0.87 -20.03 5.80
CA MET A 638 -2.31 -19.73 5.71
C MET A 638 -2.78 -19.26 4.34
N THR A 639 -1.91 -18.69 3.49
CA THR A 639 -2.36 -18.10 2.22
C THR A 639 -2.74 -19.18 1.20
N THR A 640 -3.96 -19.10 0.68
CA THR A 640 -4.45 -19.86 -0.48
C THR A 640 -4.61 -18.95 -1.71
N SER A 641 -4.66 -19.58 -2.88
CA SER A 641 -5.00 -18.93 -4.16
C SER A 641 -6.52 -19.02 -4.41
N ASP A 642 -7.14 -20.07 -3.89
CA ASP A 642 -8.57 -20.35 -3.90
C ASP A 642 -9.17 -20.08 -2.49
N PRO A 643 -10.04 -19.07 -2.32
CA PRO A 643 -10.67 -18.77 -1.02
C PRO A 643 -11.60 -19.87 -0.50
N SER A 644 -12.02 -20.84 -1.32
CA SER A 644 -12.81 -22.00 -0.88
C SER A 644 -11.97 -23.11 -0.23
N LYS A 645 -10.63 -23.01 -0.33
CA LYS A 645 -9.69 -24.01 0.18
C LYS A 645 -8.91 -23.49 1.39
N ARG A 646 -8.30 -24.45 2.10
CA ARG A 646 -7.32 -24.19 3.18
C ARG A 646 -6.01 -24.92 2.90
N ASN A 647 -4.98 -24.67 3.67
CA ASN A 647 -3.73 -25.46 3.62
C ASN A 647 -3.69 -26.49 4.76
N ALA A 648 -2.87 -27.52 4.61
CA ALA A 648 -2.55 -28.48 5.66
C ALA A 648 -1.13 -28.23 6.23
N VAL A 649 -0.96 -28.46 7.53
CA VAL A 649 0.34 -28.41 8.23
C VAL A 649 0.61 -29.74 8.93
N ILE A 650 1.67 -30.45 8.52
CA ILE A 650 2.11 -31.73 9.06
C ILE A 650 3.21 -31.48 10.09
N MET A 651 3.08 -32.05 11.29
CA MET A 651 4.06 -31.93 12.37
C MET A 651 4.17 -33.19 13.24
N GLY A 652 5.34 -33.45 13.82
CA GLY A 652 5.52 -34.52 14.81
C GLY A 652 4.98 -34.16 16.19
N ARG A 653 4.56 -35.17 16.98
CA ARG A 653 4.01 -35.01 18.35
C ARG A 653 4.71 -33.97 19.22
N LYS A 654 6.05 -33.96 19.28
CA LYS A 654 6.81 -32.99 20.10
C LYS A 654 6.62 -31.53 19.67
N THR A 655 6.48 -31.26 18.36
CA THR A 655 6.18 -29.90 17.85
C THR A 655 4.73 -29.51 18.13
N TRP A 656 3.81 -30.47 18.02
CA TRP A 656 2.42 -30.30 18.44
C TRP A 656 2.29 -30.03 19.96
N GLU A 657 3.24 -30.48 20.77
CA GLU A 657 3.31 -30.22 22.22
C GLU A 657 4.04 -28.93 22.59
N SER A 658 4.95 -28.42 21.74
CA SER A 658 5.63 -27.13 21.98
C SER A 658 4.89 -25.91 21.43
N ILE A 659 3.89 -26.10 20.55
CA ILE A 659 2.93 -25.04 20.20
C ILE A 659 2.07 -24.73 21.45
N PRO A 660 2.03 -23.47 21.94
CA PRO A 660 1.26 -23.12 23.13
C PRO A 660 -0.23 -23.48 22.98
N PRO A 661 -0.91 -23.98 24.03
CA PRO A 661 -2.29 -24.48 23.93
C PRO A 661 -3.28 -23.50 23.30
N GLN A 662 -3.17 -22.20 23.59
CA GLN A 662 -3.99 -21.12 23.03
C GLN A 662 -3.78 -20.89 21.51
N ASN A 663 -2.74 -21.49 20.92
CA ASN A 663 -2.43 -21.46 19.50
C ASN A 663 -2.64 -22.84 18.82
N ARG A 664 -3.21 -23.82 19.52
CA ARG A 664 -3.35 -25.22 19.07
C ARG A 664 -4.83 -25.64 19.02
N PRO A 665 -5.37 -26.10 17.88
CA PRO A 665 -4.74 -26.22 16.56
C PRO A 665 -4.38 -24.86 15.94
N LEU A 666 -3.40 -24.84 15.03
CA LEU A 666 -3.03 -23.64 14.27
C LEU A 666 -4.22 -23.20 13.40
N PRO A 667 -4.79 -22.00 13.62
CA PRO A 667 -6.06 -21.63 13.01
C PRO A 667 -5.96 -21.43 11.49
N GLY A 668 -7.09 -21.67 10.80
CA GLY A 668 -7.22 -21.56 9.34
C GLY A 668 -6.51 -22.64 8.53
N ARG A 669 -5.97 -23.68 9.19
CA ARG A 669 -5.24 -24.79 8.56
C ARG A 669 -5.74 -26.14 9.09
N LEU A 670 -5.64 -27.18 8.26
CA LEU A 670 -5.78 -28.56 8.69
C LEU A 670 -4.49 -29.00 9.40
N ASN A 671 -4.57 -29.36 10.67
CA ASN A 671 -3.41 -29.74 11.48
C ASN A 671 -3.26 -31.26 11.46
N VAL A 672 -2.13 -31.78 10.99
CA VAL A 672 -1.86 -33.22 10.88
C VAL A 672 -0.69 -33.58 11.79
N VAL A 673 -0.93 -34.48 12.75
CA VAL A 673 0.01 -34.78 13.83
C VAL A 673 0.52 -36.21 13.70
N LEU A 674 1.83 -36.36 13.55
CA LEU A 674 2.48 -37.65 13.42
C LEU A 674 2.77 -38.24 14.80
N THR A 675 2.14 -39.37 15.12
CA THR A 675 2.36 -40.13 16.37
C THR A 675 2.22 -41.63 16.17
N ARG A 676 2.82 -42.41 17.08
CA ARG A 676 2.74 -43.88 17.14
C ARG A 676 2.02 -44.40 18.39
N SER A 677 1.63 -43.49 19.29
CA SER A 677 0.80 -43.80 20.47
C SER A 677 -0.67 -43.88 20.05
N GLY A 678 -1.24 -45.08 20.03
CA GLY A 678 -2.66 -45.30 19.68
C GLY A 678 -3.67 -44.71 20.69
N SER A 679 -3.20 -44.21 21.83
CA SER A 679 -3.99 -43.57 22.88
C SER A 679 -3.60 -42.11 23.06
N PHE A 680 -4.43 -41.20 22.56
CA PHE A 680 -4.48 -39.79 22.91
C PHE A 680 -5.94 -39.33 22.80
N ASP A 681 -6.60 -39.11 23.94
CA ASP A 681 -8.01 -38.70 23.99
C ASP A 681 -8.17 -37.24 23.53
N ILE A 682 -8.34 -37.05 22.22
CA ILE A 682 -8.80 -35.80 21.61
C ILE A 682 -9.88 -36.17 20.60
N ALA A 683 -11.11 -35.73 20.85
CA ALA A 683 -12.23 -35.94 19.94
C ALA A 683 -11.94 -35.36 18.54
N THR A 684 -12.48 -36.00 17.50
CA THR A 684 -12.26 -35.65 16.10
C THR A 684 -12.92 -34.31 15.71
N ALA A 685 -12.30 -33.20 16.13
CA ALA A 685 -12.61 -31.87 15.62
C ALA A 685 -12.15 -31.75 14.15
N GLU A 686 -12.94 -31.07 13.32
CA GLU A 686 -12.83 -30.97 11.84
C GLU A 686 -11.51 -30.39 11.28
N ASN A 687 -10.57 -30.06 12.16
CA ASN A 687 -9.33 -29.33 11.91
C ASN A 687 -8.08 -30.09 12.35
N ILE A 688 -8.20 -31.32 12.90
CA ILE A 688 -7.09 -32.12 13.44
C ILE A 688 -7.14 -33.55 12.88
N LEU A 689 -6.01 -34.06 12.40
CA LEU A 689 -5.82 -35.45 11.98
C LEU A 689 -4.59 -36.07 12.67
N MET A 690 -4.63 -37.37 12.90
CA MET A 690 -3.54 -38.15 13.48
C MET A 690 -3.05 -39.19 12.45
N CYS A 691 -1.75 -39.27 12.20
CA CYS A 691 -1.17 -40.22 11.23
C CYS A 691 0.07 -40.92 11.81
N GLY A 692 0.40 -42.13 11.32
CA GLY A 692 1.52 -42.93 11.82
C GLY A 692 2.90 -42.57 11.25
N SER A 693 2.92 -41.95 10.08
CA SER A 693 4.10 -41.61 9.27
C SER A 693 3.83 -40.40 8.37
N LEU A 694 4.88 -39.81 7.77
CA LEU A 694 4.70 -38.78 6.75
C LEU A 694 3.96 -39.33 5.52
N SER A 695 4.31 -40.53 5.05
CA SER A 695 3.66 -41.20 3.92
C SER A 695 2.14 -41.32 4.10
N SER A 696 1.70 -41.86 5.25
CA SER A 696 0.27 -42.03 5.53
C SER A 696 -0.50 -40.71 5.66
N ALA A 697 0.18 -39.62 6.05
CA ALA A 697 -0.40 -38.28 6.00
C ALA A 697 -0.55 -37.76 4.56
N LEU A 698 0.44 -37.97 3.69
CA LEU A 698 0.42 -37.54 2.29
C LEU A 698 -0.56 -38.35 1.43
N GLU A 699 -0.71 -39.64 1.71
CA GLU A 699 -1.73 -40.54 1.14
C GLU A 699 -3.14 -40.08 1.53
N LEU A 700 -3.38 -39.84 2.84
CA LEU A 700 -4.66 -39.31 3.32
C LEU A 700 -4.99 -37.93 2.72
N LEU A 701 -3.99 -37.05 2.55
CA LEU A 701 -4.18 -35.73 1.93
C LEU A 701 -4.29 -35.77 0.39
N ALA A 702 -3.95 -36.89 -0.26
CA ALA A 702 -4.23 -37.17 -1.67
C ALA A 702 -5.65 -37.72 -1.91
N ALA A 703 -6.28 -38.28 -0.87
CA ALA A 703 -7.64 -38.83 -0.96
C ALA A 703 -8.75 -37.77 -0.80
N THR A 704 -9.96 -38.12 -1.26
CA THR A 704 -11.20 -37.38 -0.99
C THR A 704 -11.53 -37.44 0.51
N PRO A 705 -11.92 -36.34 1.18
CA PRO A 705 -12.24 -35.00 0.66
C PRO A 705 -11.05 -34.01 0.63
N TYR A 706 -9.85 -34.42 1.04
CA TYR A 706 -8.71 -33.52 1.24
C TYR A 706 -8.04 -33.07 -0.06
N CYS A 707 -8.07 -33.88 -1.12
CA CYS A 707 -7.64 -33.46 -2.46
C CYS A 707 -8.45 -32.28 -3.02
N LEU A 708 -9.74 -32.19 -2.67
CA LEU A 708 -10.63 -31.12 -3.10
C LEU A 708 -10.49 -29.86 -2.23
N SER A 709 -10.46 -30.04 -0.91
CA SER A 709 -10.56 -28.94 0.09
C SER A 709 -9.22 -28.36 0.56
N ILE A 710 -8.10 -29.07 0.36
CA ILE A 710 -6.76 -28.57 0.67
C ILE A 710 -6.09 -28.05 -0.60
N GLU A 711 -5.41 -26.90 -0.54
CA GLU A 711 -4.58 -26.37 -1.63
C GLU A 711 -3.13 -26.84 -1.51
N ARG A 712 -2.38 -26.40 -0.49
CA ARG A 712 -0.98 -26.80 -0.23
C ARG A 712 -0.83 -27.62 1.06
N VAL A 713 0.25 -28.40 1.12
CA VAL A 713 0.68 -29.16 2.29
C VAL A 713 2.05 -28.65 2.75
N PHE A 714 2.18 -28.31 4.03
CA PHE A 714 3.43 -27.83 4.61
C PHE A 714 3.92 -28.78 5.72
N VAL A 715 5.19 -29.18 5.69
CA VAL A 715 5.85 -29.89 6.81
C VAL A 715 6.57 -28.86 7.67
N ILE A 716 6.24 -28.82 8.97
CA ILE A 716 6.65 -27.70 9.87
C ILE A 716 7.46 -28.13 11.10
N GLY A 717 7.84 -29.41 11.22
CA GLY A 717 8.64 -29.91 12.35
C GLY A 717 8.24 -31.30 12.86
N GLY A 718 8.92 -31.88 13.84
CA GLY A 718 10.20 -31.43 14.42
C GLY A 718 11.39 -32.10 13.73
N GLY A 719 12.57 -32.08 14.38
CA GLY A 719 13.83 -32.49 13.74
C GLY A 719 13.86 -33.89 13.11
N GLN A 720 13.11 -34.87 13.63
CA GLN A 720 12.98 -36.17 12.95
C GLN A 720 12.19 -36.07 11.64
N VAL A 721 11.02 -35.42 11.67
CA VAL A 721 10.15 -35.26 10.49
C VAL A 721 10.83 -34.40 9.43
N LEU A 722 11.59 -33.38 9.83
CA LEU A 722 12.36 -32.54 8.91
C LEU A 722 13.58 -33.28 8.32
N ARG A 723 14.22 -34.20 9.06
CA ARG A 723 15.23 -35.11 8.47
C ARG A 723 14.63 -36.07 7.43
N GLU A 724 13.39 -36.50 7.63
CA GLU A 724 12.64 -37.34 6.68
C GLU A 724 12.15 -36.55 5.46
N ALA A 725 11.79 -35.27 5.64
CA ALA A 725 11.10 -34.46 4.62
C ALA A 725 12.00 -33.52 3.79
N LEU A 726 13.00 -32.86 4.39
CA LEU A 726 13.57 -31.61 3.84
C LEU A 726 14.16 -31.78 2.43
N ASN A 727 14.99 -32.82 2.22
CA ASN A 727 15.58 -33.11 0.91
C ASN A 727 14.85 -34.20 0.13
N ALA A 728 13.76 -34.79 0.66
CA ALA A 728 13.10 -35.93 0.04
C ALA A 728 12.30 -35.56 -1.22
N PRO A 729 12.11 -36.48 -2.20
CA PRO A 729 11.59 -36.15 -3.53
C PRO A 729 10.24 -35.42 -3.57
N GLY A 730 9.34 -35.69 -2.61
CA GLY A 730 8.03 -35.01 -2.51
C GLY A 730 8.07 -33.56 -2.01
N CYS A 731 9.23 -33.06 -1.57
CA CYS A 731 9.43 -31.68 -1.13
C CYS A 731 9.69 -30.76 -2.34
N GLU A 732 8.74 -29.87 -2.68
CA GLU A 732 8.80 -28.94 -3.82
C GLU A 732 9.55 -27.64 -3.51
N ALA A 733 9.49 -27.17 -2.26
CA ALA A 733 10.11 -25.94 -1.82
C ALA A 733 10.46 -25.98 -0.33
N ILE A 734 11.48 -25.22 0.06
CA ILE A 734 11.91 -25.04 1.45
C ILE A 734 11.88 -23.53 1.73
N HIS A 735 10.96 -23.11 2.59
CA HIS A 735 10.89 -21.77 3.15
C HIS A 735 11.72 -21.75 4.44
N LEU A 736 12.93 -21.22 4.35
CA LEU A 736 13.90 -21.16 5.44
C LEU A 736 13.97 -19.73 6.00
N THR A 737 13.68 -19.58 7.29
CA THR A 737 14.16 -18.43 8.05
C THR A 737 15.59 -18.75 8.50
N ASP A 738 16.54 -18.15 7.80
CA ASP A 738 17.99 -18.37 7.88
C ASP A 738 18.56 -17.43 8.95
N ILE A 739 18.93 -17.97 10.11
CA ILE A 739 19.36 -17.19 11.28
C ILE A 739 20.88 -17.17 11.36
N GLU A 740 21.44 -15.98 11.17
CA GLU A 740 22.87 -15.73 11.08
C GLU A 740 23.54 -15.66 12.46
N THR A 741 22.75 -15.50 13.52
CA THR A 741 23.19 -15.54 14.91
C THR A 741 23.27 -16.99 15.42
N SER A 742 24.43 -17.41 15.92
CA SER A 742 24.62 -18.74 16.51
C SER A 742 23.83 -18.91 17.83
N PHE A 743 23.19 -20.06 18.00
CA PHE A 743 22.49 -20.45 19.24
C PHE A 743 22.91 -21.86 19.67
N GLN A 744 22.89 -22.13 20.98
CA GLN A 744 23.02 -23.50 21.46
C GLN A 744 21.75 -24.28 21.12
N CYS A 745 21.89 -25.32 20.30
CA CYS A 745 20.82 -26.24 19.90
C CYS A 745 21.13 -27.67 20.36
N ASP A 746 20.08 -28.47 20.56
CA ASP A 746 20.16 -29.94 20.68
C ASP A 746 19.40 -30.67 19.56
N THR A 747 18.55 -29.94 18.83
CA THR A 747 17.73 -30.48 17.75
C THR A 747 18.17 -29.86 16.42
N PHE A 748 18.71 -30.69 15.52
CA PHE A 748 19.27 -30.28 14.23
C PHE A 748 18.58 -31.00 13.05
N ILE A 749 18.64 -30.38 11.86
CA ILE A 749 18.11 -30.91 10.59
C ILE A 749 19.24 -31.00 9.54
N PRO A 750 19.07 -31.65 8.38
CA PRO A 750 20.13 -31.71 7.39
C PRO A 750 20.22 -30.38 6.62
N PRO A 751 21.38 -30.01 6.06
CA PRO A 751 21.49 -28.86 5.16
C PRO A 751 20.60 -29.03 3.92
N VAL A 752 20.22 -27.90 3.31
CA VAL A 752 19.51 -27.89 2.03
C VAL A 752 20.41 -28.44 0.93
N ASP A 753 19.94 -29.47 0.22
CA ASP A 753 20.67 -30.08 -0.88
C ASP A 753 20.64 -29.18 -2.14
N CYS A 754 21.66 -28.31 -2.23
CA CYS A 754 21.83 -27.37 -3.34
C CYS A 754 22.14 -28.04 -4.70
N SER A 755 22.24 -29.37 -4.78
CA SER A 755 22.30 -30.08 -6.06
C SER A 755 20.92 -30.27 -6.71
N VAL A 756 19.84 -30.23 -5.91
CA VAL A 756 18.44 -30.38 -6.32
C VAL A 756 17.54 -29.23 -5.89
N PHE A 757 18.04 -28.27 -5.11
CA PHE A 757 17.34 -27.05 -4.69
C PHE A 757 18.08 -25.79 -5.13
N GLN A 758 17.35 -24.80 -5.66
CA GLN A 758 17.89 -23.49 -6.05
C GLN A 758 17.14 -22.33 -5.37
N PRO A 759 17.81 -21.22 -4.99
CA PRO A 759 17.15 -20.06 -4.41
C PRO A 759 16.20 -19.36 -5.39
N TRP A 760 14.91 -19.31 -5.06
CA TRP A 760 13.90 -18.52 -5.76
C TRP A 760 13.82 -17.08 -5.25
N TYR A 761 14.09 -16.88 -3.95
CA TYR A 761 13.97 -15.59 -3.28
C TYR A 761 14.82 -15.57 -2.01
N SER A 762 15.45 -14.43 -1.73
CA SER A 762 15.97 -14.10 -0.40
C SER A 762 15.51 -12.69 -0.02
N SER A 763 15.06 -12.47 1.21
CA SER A 763 14.97 -11.11 1.73
C SER A 763 16.36 -10.51 1.88
N PHE A 764 16.42 -9.19 1.97
CA PHE A 764 17.53 -8.52 2.66
C PHE A 764 17.54 -8.95 4.14
N PRO A 765 18.69 -8.96 4.81
CA PRO A 765 18.77 -9.28 6.23
C PRO A 765 17.92 -8.35 7.10
N LEU A 766 17.23 -8.93 8.07
CA LEU A 766 16.44 -8.26 9.10
C LEU A 766 17.16 -8.35 10.44
N LEU A 767 16.93 -7.35 11.30
CA LEU A 767 17.44 -7.31 12.68
C LEU A 767 16.26 -7.14 13.64
N GLU A 768 15.93 -8.21 14.38
CA GLU A 768 14.84 -8.22 15.38
C GLU A 768 15.41 -8.76 16.70
N ASN A 769 15.23 -8.05 17.81
CA ASN A 769 15.79 -8.43 19.13
C ASN A 769 17.31 -8.73 19.13
N SER A 770 18.09 -7.96 18.34
CA SER A 770 19.53 -8.14 18.10
C SER A 770 19.93 -9.45 17.40
N ILE A 771 18.98 -10.17 16.80
CA ILE A 771 19.20 -11.37 15.99
C ILE A 771 19.15 -10.97 14.51
N ARG A 772 20.18 -11.30 13.73
CA ARG A 772 20.22 -11.09 12.27
C ARG A 772 19.74 -12.34 11.55
N TYR A 773 18.82 -12.19 10.61
CA TYR A 773 18.24 -13.31 9.86
C TYR A 773 17.63 -12.89 8.52
N SER A 774 17.48 -13.84 7.60
CA SER A 774 16.92 -13.64 6.26
C SER A 774 15.80 -14.64 5.95
N PHE A 775 14.79 -14.24 5.18
CA PHE A 775 13.76 -15.15 4.66
C PHE A 775 14.17 -15.66 3.28
N VAL A 776 14.63 -16.90 3.21
CA VAL A 776 15.04 -17.57 1.96
C VAL A 776 13.95 -18.56 1.53
N THR A 777 13.71 -18.68 0.22
CA THR A 777 12.95 -19.79 -0.35
C THR A 777 13.76 -20.48 -1.42
N TYR A 778 13.98 -21.77 -1.23
CA TYR A 778 14.51 -22.67 -2.23
C TYR A 778 13.35 -23.40 -2.94
N VAL A 779 13.46 -23.62 -4.24
CA VAL A 779 12.58 -24.51 -5.01
C VAL A 779 13.36 -25.72 -5.49
N ARG A 780 12.71 -26.88 -5.53
CA ARG A 780 13.26 -28.08 -6.14
C ARG A 780 13.36 -27.86 -7.66
N VAL A 781 14.47 -28.29 -8.23
CA VAL A 781 14.72 -28.31 -9.67
C VAL A 781 15.07 -29.73 -10.09
N GLN A 782 14.48 -30.22 -11.19
CA GLN A 782 14.73 -31.58 -11.68
C GLN A 782 15.92 -31.59 -12.64
N SER A 783 17.09 -32.02 -12.14
CA SER A 783 18.27 -32.33 -12.95
C SER A 783 17.97 -33.49 -13.91
N SER A 784 18.14 -33.27 -15.22
CA SER A 784 17.80 -34.25 -16.28
C SER A 784 18.85 -35.35 -16.46
N GLY A 785 19.20 -36.09 -15.40
CA GLY A 785 20.13 -37.21 -15.52
C GLY A 785 20.40 -38.01 -14.26
N THR A 786 19.66 -39.10 -14.05
CA THR A 786 20.17 -40.47 -13.82
C THR A 786 18.98 -41.44 -13.71
N GLU A 787 18.71 -42.23 -14.75
CA GLU A 787 18.15 -43.57 -14.58
C GLU A 787 19.29 -44.59 -14.81
N PRO A 788 19.43 -45.63 -13.95
CA PRO A 788 20.47 -46.65 -14.11
C PRO A 788 20.07 -47.67 -15.19
N HIS A 789 20.18 -47.29 -16.47
CA HIS A 789 19.99 -48.25 -17.56
C HIS A 789 21.06 -49.35 -17.52
N ALA A 790 20.60 -50.60 -17.56
CA ALA A 790 21.46 -51.78 -17.52
C ALA A 790 22.34 -51.88 -18.77
N THR A 791 23.58 -52.34 -18.57
CA THR A 791 24.59 -52.49 -19.63
C THR A 791 24.15 -53.45 -20.74
N ARG A 792 24.18 -52.96 -21.98
CA ARG A 792 24.40 -53.76 -23.19
C ARG A 792 25.38 -53.03 -24.12
N ASP A 793 26.03 -53.79 -24.96
CA ASP A 793 27.37 -53.48 -25.45
C ASP A 793 27.44 -52.49 -26.62
N GLY A 794 28.46 -51.64 -26.58
CA GLY A 794 29.33 -51.44 -27.75
C GLY A 794 28.85 -50.52 -28.88
N GLU A 795 28.66 -49.23 -28.61
CA GLU A 795 28.79 -48.21 -29.66
C GLU A 795 29.40 -46.91 -29.11
N VAL A 796 30.30 -46.28 -29.88
CA VAL A 796 30.98 -45.02 -29.51
C VAL A 796 30.32 -43.88 -30.26
N VAL A 797 29.64 -42.99 -29.53
CA VAL A 797 28.89 -41.85 -30.07
C VAL A 797 29.52 -40.53 -29.59
N ASP A 798 29.54 -39.52 -30.48
CA ASP A 798 30.27 -38.26 -30.27
C ASP A 798 29.80 -37.45 -29.05
N SER A 799 30.75 -36.82 -28.36
CA SER A 799 30.59 -36.10 -27.10
C SER A 799 30.03 -34.68 -27.27
N LYS A 800 28.99 -34.52 -28.10
CA LYS A 800 28.31 -33.24 -28.35
C LYS A 800 26.79 -33.37 -28.30
N SER A 801 26.16 -32.43 -27.59
CA SER A 801 24.71 -32.25 -27.49
C SER A 801 23.94 -33.34 -26.73
N ILE A 802 24.15 -33.39 -25.41
CA ILE A 802 23.00 -33.51 -24.49
C ILE A 802 22.79 -32.11 -23.91
N LYS A 803 21.56 -31.58 -24.00
CA LYS A 803 21.16 -30.32 -23.39
C LYS A 803 20.23 -30.63 -22.24
N ASP A 804 20.62 -30.25 -21.03
CA ASP A 804 19.72 -30.30 -19.89
C ASP A 804 18.50 -29.42 -20.13
N MET A 805 17.32 -30.02 -20.00
CA MET A 805 16.03 -29.37 -20.19
C MET A 805 15.12 -29.73 -19.02
N PHE A 806 15.02 -28.80 -18.09
CA PHE A 806 14.10 -28.88 -16.97
C PHE A 806 12.67 -29.01 -17.49
N LYS A 807 11.93 -30.02 -17.02
CA LYS A 807 10.49 -30.12 -17.25
C LYS A 807 9.84 -28.87 -16.65
N VAL A 808 9.17 -28.07 -17.48
CA VAL A 808 8.53 -26.81 -17.06
C VAL A 808 7.21 -27.09 -16.35
N GLU A 809 7.31 -27.64 -15.15
CA GLU A 809 6.29 -27.42 -14.13
C GLU A 809 6.35 -25.94 -13.75
N ARG A 810 5.21 -25.26 -13.84
CA ARG A 810 5.13 -23.84 -13.52
C ARG A 810 5.27 -23.69 -12.01
N PHE A 811 6.16 -22.83 -11.52
CA PHE A 811 6.40 -22.56 -10.08
C PHE A 811 5.19 -21.97 -9.30
N LEU A 812 3.98 -22.07 -9.85
CA LEU A 812 2.69 -21.71 -9.25
C LEU A 812 2.33 -22.59 -8.04
N PHE A 813 3.04 -23.69 -7.82
CA PHE A 813 2.98 -24.44 -6.57
C PHE A 813 3.47 -23.60 -5.37
N LEU A 814 4.34 -22.60 -5.58
CA LEU A 814 4.70 -21.65 -4.53
C LEU A 814 3.48 -20.84 -4.04
N PRO A 815 3.43 -20.43 -2.77
CA PRO A 815 2.49 -19.40 -2.32
C PRO A 815 2.67 -18.12 -3.14
N LYS A 816 1.57 -17.49 -3.56
CA LYS A 816 1.58 -16.29 -4.41
C LYS A 816 2.49 -15.18 -3.85
N LEU A 817 2.48 -14.99 -2.53
CA LEU A 817 3.33 -14.04 -1.79
C LEU A 817 4.85 -14.26 -1.99
N ILE A 818 5.28 -15.48 -2.33
CA ILE A 818 6.68 -15.86 -2.56
C ILE A 818 6.99 -15.88 -4.06
N TYR A 819 6.08 -16.44 -4.88
CA TYR A 819 6.20 -16.43 -6.34
C TYR A 819 6.43 -15.00 -6.88
N GLU A 820 5.67 -14.02 -6.39
CA GLU A 820 5.70 -12.64 -6.85
C GLU A 820 6.89 -11.81 -6.31
N ARG A 821 7.76 -12.40 -5.47
CA ARG A 821 8.97 -11.74 -4.93
C ARG A 821 10.25 -12.00 -5.72
N HIS A 822 10.23 -12.86 -6.76
CA HIS A 822 11.43 -13.13 -7.57
C HIS A 822 12.00 -11.84 -8.19
N GLU A 823 13.29 -11.58 -7.98
CA GLU A 823 13.89 -10.26 -8.23
C GLU A 823 13.91 -9.85 -9.71
N GLU A 824 13.95 -10.81 -10.65
CA GLU A 824 13.76 -10.56 -12.08
C GLU A 824 12.45 -9.80 -12.41
N TYR A 825 11.42 -9.87 -11.55
CA TYR A 825 10.22 -9.06 -11.71
C TYR A 825 10.46 -7.55 -11.55
N ALA A 826 11.59 -7.08 -11.00
CA ALA A 826 11.97 -5.67 -11.03
C ALA A 826 12.18 -5.21 -12.48
N TYR A 827 13.09 -5.89 -13.20
CA TYR A 827 13.35 -5.67 -14.63
C TYR A 827 12.08 -5.86 -15.47
N LEU A 828 11.32 -6.96 -15.29
CA LEU A 828 10.12 -7.22 -16.10
C LEU A 828 9.01 -6.18 -15.88
N ARG A 829 8.85 -5.67 -14.66
CA ARG A 829 7.91 -4.56 -14.40
C ARG A 829 8.36 -3.27 -15.07
N LEU A 830 9.66 -2.94 -15.02
CA LEU A 830 10.21 -1.76 -15.66
C LEU A 830 10.07 -1.81 -17.19
N VAL A 831 10.39 -2.94 -17.83
CA VAL A 831 10.16 -3.17 -19.27
C VAL A 831 8.69 -2.93 -19.64
N LYS A 832 7.77 -3.56 -18.90
CA LYS A 832 6.33 -3.44 -19.15
C LYS A 832 5.82 -2.00 -18.96
N ASP A 833 6.32 -1.29 -17.95
CA ASP A 833 5.97 0.10 -17.66
C ASP A 833 6.50 1.08 -18.72
N ILE A 834 7.72 0.86 -19.24
CA ILE A 834 8.27 1.65 -20.36
C ILE A 834 7.49 1.38 -21.66
N ILE A 835 7.10 0.14 -21.93
CA ILE A 835 6.27 -0.19 -23.12
C ILE A 835 4.86 0.41 -23.02
N ALA A 836 4.25 0.41 -21.83
CA ALA A 836 2.87 0.90 -21.64
C ALA A 836 2.77 2.43 -21.43
N ASN A 837 3.75 3.04 -20.76
CA ASN A 837 3.68 4.42 -20.26
C ASN A 837 4.94 5.25 -20.60
N GLY A 838 5.84 4.75 -21.45
CA GLY A 838 7.05 5.45 -21.84
C GLY A 838 6.77 6.59 -22.83
N ALA A 839 7.42 7.73 -22.64
CA ALA A 839 7.39 8.83 -23.59
C ALA A 839 8.12 8.43 -24.87
N GLN A 840 7.43 8.55 -26.02
CA GLN A 840 8.04 8.33 -27.33
C GLN A 840 9.05 9.44 -27.64
N LYS A 841 10.27 9.06 -28.02
CA LYS A 841 11.36 9.98 -28.38
C LYS A 841 12.04 9.53 -29.66
N ASN A 842 12.47 10.49 -30.47
CA ASN A 842 13.51 10.27 -31.48
C ASN A 842 14.86 10.15 -30.76
N ASP A 843 15.77 9.36 -31.33
CA ASP A 843 17.11 9.11 -30.78
C ASP A 843 18.20 9.25 -31.86
N ARG A 844 19.47 9.21 -31.44
CA ARG A 844 20.63 9.42 -32.32
C ARG A 844 20.78 8.39 -33.45
N THR A 845 20.21 7.19 -33.31
CA THR A 845 20.29 6.09 -34.28
C THR A 845 19.16 6.13 -35.31
N GLY A 846 18.17 7.02 -35.12
CA GLY A 846 16.95 7.08 -35.95
C GLY A 846 15.96 5.94 -35.73
N THR A 847 16.18 5.06 -34.74
CA THR A 847 15.33 3.89 -34.46
C THR A 847 14.02 4.28 -33.77
N GLY A 848 14.05 5.31 -32.94
CA GLY A 848 12.97 5.69 -32.04
C GLY A 848 12.96 4.84 -30.76
N THR A 849 12.54 5.45 -29.65
CA THR A 849 12.47 4.81 -28.33
C THR A 849 11.17 5.14 -27.60
N LEU A 850 10.73 4.24 -26.72
CA LEU A 850 9.84 4.53 -25.60
C LEU A 850 10.71 4.67 -24.34
N SER A 851 10.49 5.68 -23.51
CA SER A 851 11.43 6.06 -22.44
C SER A 851 10.77 6.52 -21.15
N LYS A 852 11.43 6.31 -20.00
CA LYS A 852 11.11 6.94 -18.71
C LYS A 852 12.41 7.44 -18.07
N PHE A 853 12.32 8.51 -17.27
CA PHE A 853 13.49 9.14 -16.65
C PHE A 853 13.47 8.97 -15.13
N GLY A 854 14.58 8.53 -14.53
CA GLY A 854 14.70 8.35 -13.08
C GLY A 854 14.12 7.03 -12.59
N CYS A 855 14.68 5.91 -13.04
CA CYS A 855 14.26 4.55 -12.66
C CYS A 855 15.29 3.90 -11.72
N GLN A 856 14.87 2.92 -10.90
CA GLN A 856 15.78 2.15 -10.06
C GLN A 856 15.37 0.67 -9.96
N MET A 857 16.36 -0.21 -9.82
CA MET A 857 16.20 -1.62 -9.42
C MET A 857 17.23 -1.97 -8.33
N ARG A 858 16.98 -3.03 -7.55
CA ARG A 858 17.89 -3.56 -6.53
C ARG A 858 17.85 -5.09 -6.57
N PHE A 859 19.02 -5.71 -6.41
CA PHE A 859 19.23 -7.15 -6.46
C PHE A 859 20.11 -7.60 -5.28
N ASN A 860 19.82 -8.78 -4.72
CA ASN A 860 20.48 -9.36 -3.55
C ASN A 860 21.54 -10.37 -3.99
N LEU A 861 22.79 -10.18 -3.60
CA LEU A 861 23.92 -11.02 -4.06
C LEU A 861 24.30 -12.14 -3.08
N ARG A 862 23.67 -12.19 -1.90
CA ARG A 862 24.06 -13.11 -0.80
C ARG A 862 23.75 -14.59 -1.04
N ARG A 863 22.77 -14.89 -1.91
CA ARG A 863 22.24 -16.26 -2.10
C ARG A 863 22.16 -16.70 -3.57
N SER A 864 22.02 -15.79 -4.52
CA SER A 864 22.06 -16.06 -5.96
C SER A 864 22.63 -14.86 -6.72
N PHE A 865 22.82 -15.01 -8.03
CA PHE A 865 23.46 -14.02 -8.89
C PHE A 865 22.47 -13.54 -9.98
N PRO A 866 22.21 -12.24 -10.13
CA PRO A 866 21.07 -11.71 -10.90
C PRO A 866 21.28 -11.71 -12.43
N LEU A 867 21.57 -12.89 -12.99
CA LEU A 867 21.61 -13.12 -14.43
C LEU A 867 20.22 -13.55 -14.93
N LEU A 868 19.59 -12.72 -15.76
CA LEU A 868 18.20 -12.89 -16.16
C LEU A 868 17.93 -14.27 -16.81
N THR A 869 16.76 -14.83 -16.49
CA THR A 869 16.34 -16.17 -16.92
C THR A 869 15.29 -16.14 -18.04
N THR A 870 14.48 -15.08 -18.13
CA THR A 870 13.43 -14.96 -19.17
C THR A 870 13.98 -14.78 -20.59
N LYS A 871 15.28 -14.47 -20.74
CA LYS A 871 16.07 -14.65 -21.96
C LYS A 871 17.51 -15.02 -21.59
N ARG A 872 18.16 -15.85 -22.41
CA ARG A 872 19.59 -16.18 -22.25
C ARG A 872 20.47 -14.95 -22.45
N VAL A 873 21.17 -14.54 -21.39
CA VAL A 873 22.17 -13.45 -21.39
C VAL A 873 23.54 -14.02 -21.79
N PHE A 874 24.36 -13.21 -22.47
CA PHE A 874 25.69 -13.63 -22.96
C PHE A 874 26.77 -13.56 -21.88
N TRP A 875 26.70 -14.48 -20.90
CA TRP A 875 27.58 -14.50 -19.72
C TRP A 875 29.07 -14.36 -20.04
N ARG A 876 29.61 -15.10 -21.01
CA ARG A 876 31.03 -15.00 -21.36
C ARG A 876 31.41 -13.60 -21.85
N GLY A 877 30.52 -12.90 -22.55
CA GLY A 877 30.71 -11.49 -22.89
C GLY A 877 30.81 -10.61 -21.65
N VAL A 878 29.92 -10.80 -20.66
CA VAL A 878 29.92 -10.03 -19.39
C VAL A 878 31.25 -10.16 -18.66
N VAL A 879 31.75 -11.39 -18.51
CA VAL A 879 33.02 -11.67 -17.81
C VAL A 879 34.21 -11.09 -18.57
N GLU A 880 34.30 -11.34 -19.89
CA GLU A 880 35.45 -10.93 -20.70
C GLU A 880 35.50 -9.40 -20.89
N GLU A 881 34.34 -8.71 -20.98
CA GLU A 881 34.27 -7.24 -20.98
C GLU A 881 34.66 -6.65 -19.62
N LEU A 882 34.18 -7.21 -18.50
CA LEU A 882 34.52 -6.69 -17.18
C LEU A 882 36.03 -6.80 -16.90
N LEU A 883 36.66 -7.91 -17.27
CA LEU A 883 38.12 -8.08 -17.15
C LEU A 883 38.89 -7.13 -18.09
N TRP A 884 38.31 -6.79 -19.25
CA TRP A 884 38.86 -5.79 -20.17
C TRP A 884 38.74 -4.36 -19.61
N PHE A 885 37.63 -4.01 -18.93
CA PHE A 885 37.52 -2.76 -18.17
C PHE A 885 38.50 -2.71 -16.99
N ILE A 886 38.60 -3.79 -16.21
CA ILE A 886 39.51 -3.86 -15.04
C ILE A 886 40.96 -3.65 -15.47
N SER A 887 41.41 -4.31 -16.55
CA SER A 887 42.79 -4.16 -17.08
C SER A 887 43.10 -2.80 -17.73
N GLY A 888 42.17 -1.84 -17.71
CA GLY A 888 42.38 -0.50 -18.27
C GLY A 888 42.35 -0.42 -19.79
N SER A 889 42.08 -1.53 -20.48
CA SER A 889 42.22 -1.63 -21.93
C SER A 889 41.15 -0.85 -22.69
N THR A 890 41.54 -0.35 -23.87
CA THR A 890 40.69 0.42 -24.81
C THR A 890 40.68 -0.18 -26.22
N ASN A 891 41.41 -1.29 -26.42
CA ASN A 891 41.54 -1.98 -27.70
C ASN A 891 40.46 -3.06 -27.85
N ALA A 892 39.47 -2.81 -28.71
CA ALA A 892 38.37 -3.77 -28.96
C ALA A 892 38.85 -5.09 -29.59
N LYS A 893 40.01 -5.12 -30.26
CA LYS A 893 40.57 -6.34 -30.87
C LYS A 893 40.94 -7.41 -29.82
N VAL A 894 41.17 -7.01 -28.57
CA VAL A 894 41.38 -7.94 -27.43
C VAL A 894 40.11 -8.75 -27.14
N LEU A 895 38.93 -8.16 -27.32
CA LEU A 895 37.64 -8.84 -27.18
C LEU A 895 37.33 -9.67 -28.44
N GLN A 896 37.59 -9.13 -29.64
CA GLN A 896 37.41 -9.85 -30.90
C GLN A 896 38.27 -11.12 -30.99
N GLY A 897 39.54 -11.06 -30.56
CA GLY A 897 40.44 -12.21 -30.50
C GLY A 897 39.98 -13.32 -29.54
N LYS A 898 39.04 -13.01 -28.63
CA LYS A 898 38.37 -13.96 -27.74
C LYS A 898 37.02 -14.44 -28.29
N GLY A 899 36.54 -13.90 -29.42
CA GLY A 899 35.21 -14.14 -30.00
C GLY A 899 34.08 -13.30 -29.37
N ILE A 900 34.41 -12.12 -28.83
CA ILE A 900 33.47 -11.22 -28.13
C ILE A 900 33.29 -9.95 -28.97
N HIS A 901 32.17 -9.89 -29.70
CA HIS A 901 31.93 -8.91 -30.78
C HIS A 901 31.03 -7.72 -30.38
N ILE A 902 30.90 -7.44 -29.07
CA ILE A 902 29.92 -6.48 -28.55
C ILE A 902 30.27 -5.00 -28.85
N TRP A 903 31.56 -4.71 -29.08
CA TRP A 903 32.05 -3.36 -29.41
C TRP A 903 32.26 -3.11 -30.89
N ASP A 904 32.16 -4.14 -31.75
CA ASP A 904 32.59 -4.09 -33.16
C ASP A 904 31.91 -2.97 -33.96
N GLY A 905 30.62 -2.73 -33.74
CA GLY A 905 29.89 -1.64 -34.39
C GLY A 905 30.49 -0.26 -34.06
N ASN A 906 30.75 0.00 -32.79
CA ASN A 906 31.29 1.28 -32.31
C ASN A 906 32.82 1.41 -32.49
N ALA A 907 33.52 0.31 -32.75
CA ALA A 907 34.96 0.27 -33.00
C ALA A 907 35.34 0.28 -34.49
N SER A 908 34.35 0.12 -35.38
CA SER A 908 34.52 0.08 -36.84
C SER A 908 35.03 1.41 -37.41
N ARG A 909 35.77 1.34 -38.52
CA ARG A 909 36.27 2.50 -39.27
C ARG A 909 35.15 3.49 -39.61
N GLU A 910 34.04 2.98 -40.16
CA GLU A 910 32.87 3.78 -40.54
C GLU A 910 32.27 4.55 -39.35
N TYR A 911 32.08 3.88 -38.20
CA TYR A 911 31.54 4.53 -37.02
C TYR A 911 32.51 5.58 -36.45
N LEU A 912 33.81 5.24 -36.34
CA LEU A 912 34.83 6.17 -35.86
C LEU A 912 34.93 7.42 -36.75
N ASP A 913 34.83 7.28 -38.07
CA ASP A 913 34.77 8.41 -39.00
C ASP A 913 33.50 9.25 -38.82
N SER A 914 32.34 8.60 -38.61
CA SER A 914 31.06 9.29 -38.40
C SER A 914 31.03 10.18 -37.15
N VAL A 915 31.82 9.84 -36.12
CA VAL A 915 31.98 10.64 -34.89
C VAL A 915 33.22 11.56 -34.90
N GLY A 916 33.93 11.65 -36.03
CA GLY A 916 35.08 12.55 -36.23
C GLY A 916 36.43 12.03 -35.72
N LEU A 917 36.54 10.75 -35.37
CA LEU A 917 37.75 10.08 -34.89
C LEU A 917 38.56 9.45 -36.04
N THR A 918 38.73 10.21 -37.12
CA THR A 918 39.38 9.80 -38.38
C THR A 918 40.86 9.43 -38.24
N HIS A 919 41.51 9.85 -37.15
CA HIS A 919 42.92 9.60 -36.83
C HIS A 919 43.14 8.32 -36.01
N ARG A 920 42.08 7.71 -35.46
CA ARG A 920 42.18 6.48 -34.65
C ARG A 920 42.36 5.25 -35.52
N GLU A 921 43.05 4.24 -34.99
CA GLU A 921 43.03 2.90 -35.59
C GLU A 921 41.62 2.30 -35.48
N GLU A 922 41.18 1.51 -36.46
CA GLU A 922 40.00 0.66 -36.24
C GLU A 922 40.25 -0.28 -35.05
N GLY A 923 39.32 -0.36 -34.11
CA GLY A 923 39.51 -1.03 -32.82
C GLY A 923 39.83 -0.11 -31.63
N ASP A 924 40.30 1.12 -31.85
CA ASP A 924 40.62 2.09 -30.80
C ASP A 924 39.37 2.87 -30.38
N LEU A 925 38.82 2.51 -29.20
CA LEU A 925 37.63 3.17 -28.64
C LEU A 925 37.95 4.51 -27.95
N GLY A 926 39.22 4.91 -27.88
CA GLY A 926 39.66 6.05 -27.09
C GLY A 926 39.59 5.80 -25.57
N PRO A 927 39.72 6.86 -24.73
CA PRO A 927 39.82 6.76 -23.27
C PRO A 927 38.48 6.45 -22.58
N VAL A 928 37.86 5.32 -22.92
CA VAL A 928 36.57 4.85 -22.37
C VAL A 928 36.73 4.04 -21.08
N TYR A 929 35.65 3.94 -20.30
CA TYR A 929 35.44 3.02 -19.16
C TYR A 929 36.71 2.64 -18.37
N GLY A 930 37.34 1.50 -18.70
CA GLY A 930 38.50 0.96 -18.01
C GLY A 930 39.69 1.92 -17.94
N PHE A 931 39.96 2.66 -19.02
CA PHE A 931 40.98 3.70 -19.02
C PHE A 931 40.69 4.76 -17.95
N GLN A 932 39.44 5.21 -17.83
CA GLN A 932 39.07 6.16 -16.79
C GLN A 932 39.11 5.51 -15.39
N TRP A 933 38.86 4.20 -15.27
CA TRP A 933 38.96 3.48 -13.99
C TRP A 933 40.40 3.38 -13.47
N ARG A 934 41.38 3.09 -14.35
CA ARG A 934 42.79 2.87 -13.96
C ARG A 934 43.70 4.10 -14.16
N HIS A 935 43.31 5.02 -15.04
CA HIS A 935 44.14 6.13 -15.52
C HIS A 935 43.35 7.45 -15.60
N PHE A 936 42.46 7.72 -14.63
CA PHE A 936 41.58 8.90 -14.67
C PHE A 936 42.39 10.20 -14.87
N GLY A 937 42.04 10.98 -15.90
CA GLY A 937 42.72 12.24 -16.23
C GLY A 937 44.11 12.10 -16.87
N ALA A 938 44.57 10.91 -17.23
CA ALA A 938 45.77 10.74 -18.05
C ALA A 938 45.57 11.25 -19.49
N GLU A 939 46.65 11.74 -20.11
CA GLU A 939 46.61 12.11 -21.53
C GLU A 939 46.65 10.84 -22.41
N TYR A 940 45.52 10.56 -23.06
CA TYR A 940 45.38 9.44 -24.01
C TYR A 940 46.00 9.77 -25.37
N THR A 941 46.86 8.89 -25.88
CA THR A 941 47.34 8.90 -27.27
C THR A 941 46.52 7.90 -28.10
N ASP A 942 46.72 6.61 -27.83
CA ASP A 942 46.26 5.46 -28.61
C ASP A 942 46.06 4.23 -27.70
N MET A 943 45.58 3.13 -28.28
CA MET A 943 45.22 1.89 -27.57
C MET A 943 46.39 0.90 -27.34
N HIS A 944 47.61 1.24 -27.76
CA HIS A 944 48.81 0.40 -27.64
C HIS A 944 49.83 0.96 -26.63
N ALA A 945 49.76 2.25 -26.33
CA ALA A 945 50.62 2.92 -25.36
C ALA A 945 50.47 2.36 -23.94
N ASP A 946 51.57 2.28 -23.19
CA ASP A 946 51.57 1.96 -21.77
C ASP A 946 51.10 3.17 -20.95
N TYR A 947 50.11 2.97 -20.08
CA TYR A 947 49.59 3.99 -19.16
C TYR A 947 49.86 3.68 -17.67
N THR A 948 50.66 2.66 -17.38
CA THR A 948 51.07 2.30 -16.01
C THR A 948 51.60 3.53 -15.25
N GLY A 949 51.00 3.83 -14.09
CA GLY A 949 51.36 4.99 -13.27
C GLY A 949 50.94 6.37 -13.81
N LYS A 950 50.19 6.45 -14.92
CA LYS A 950 49.61 7.69 -15.44
C LYS A 950 48.17 7.87 -14.97
N GLY A 951 47.78 9.11 -14.68
CA GLY A 951 46.44 9.45 -14.17
C GLY A 951 46.22 8.97 -12.74
N PHE A 952 44.97 8.70 -12.38
CA PHE A 952 44.58 8.18 -11.07
C PHE A 952 43.84 6.84 -11.19
N ASP A 953 44.35 5.80 -10.52
CA ASP A 953 43.72 4.49 -10.43
C ASP A 953 42.63 4.49 -9.35
N GLN A 954 41.39 4.76 -9.78
CA GLN A 954 40.22 4.77 -8.92
C GLN A 954 39.91 3.36 -8.39
N LEU A 955 40.11 2.31 -9.20
CA LEU A 955 39.79 0.94 -8.79
C LEU A 955 40.70 0.48 -7.64
N SER A 956 42.01 0.71 -7.78
CA SER A 956 42.99 0.44 -6.71
C SER A 956 42.71 1.27 -5.46
N ALA A 957 42.44 2.58 -5.60
CA ALA A 957 42.14 3.46 -4.47
C ALA A 957 40.84 3.10 -3.72
N ILE A 958 39.85 2.53 -4.41
CA ILE A 958 38.61 2.02 -3.79
C ILE A 958 38.87 0.71 -3.04
N ILE A 959 39.63 -0.22 -3.62
CA ILE A 959 40.00 -1.48 -2.96
C ILE A 959 40.84 -1.23 -1.70
N ASP A 960 41.76 -0.26 -1.74
CA ASP A 960 42.51 0.19 -0.56
C ASP A 960 41.59 0.75 0.53
N LYS A 961 40.63 1.62 0.15
CA LYS A 961 39.64 2.17 1.09
C LYS A 961 38.74 1.11 1.71
N ILE A 962 38.23 0.15 0.92
CA ILE A 962 37.40 -0.95 1.44
C ILE A 962 38.16 -1.78 2.49
N LYS A 963 39.49 -1.91 2.35
CA LYS A 963 40.36 -2.64 3.29
C LYS A 963 40.74 -1.84 4.54
N ASN A 964 41.01 -0.54 4.38
CA ASN A 964 41.68 0.28 5.40
C ASN A 964 40.78 1.36 6.05
N ASP A 965 39.69 1.77 5.40
CA ASP A 965 38.77 2.84 5.80
C ASP A 965 37.33 2.54 5.29
N PRO A 966 36.71 1.40 5.67
CA PRO A 966 35.47 0.88 5.05
C PRO A 966 34.23 1.77 5.29
N ASP A 967 34.24 2.63 6.31
CA ASP A 967 33.19 3.62 6.58
C ASP A 967 33.25 4.84 5.62
N ASP A 968 34.24 4.91 4.74
CA ASP A 968 34.48 6.09 3.91
C ASP A 968 33.42 6.31 2.82
N ARG A 969 32.77 7.47 2.90
CA ARG A 969 31.65 7.82 2.01
C ARG A 969 32.08 8.35 0.64
N ARG A 970 33.34 8.16 0.23
CA ARG A 970 33.90 8.60 -1.07
C ARG A 970 34.44 7.43 -1.92
N MET A 971 34.08 6.18 -1.62
CA MET A 971 34.37 5.01 -2.45
C MET A 971 33.58 5.06 -3.78
N ILE A 972 33.99 5.91 -4.72
CA ILE A 972 33.28 6.23 -5.97
C ILE A 972 34.19 5.99 -7.18
N LEU A 973 33.74 5.15 -8.10
CA LEU A 973 34.39 4.82 -9.38
C LEU A 973 33.68 5.56 -10.52
N SER A 974 34.34 6.48 -11.21
CA SER A 974 33.75 7.27 -12.30
C SER A 974 34.42 7.03 -13.65
N ALA A 975 33.63 6.70 -14.67
CA ALA A 975 34.04 6.74 -16.06
C ALA A 975 33.78 8.12 -16.72
N TRP A 976 33.04 9.02 -16.06
CA TRP A 976 32.60 10.27 -16.67
C TRP A 976 33.60 11.41 -16.50
N ASN A 977 34.47 11.58 -17.50
CA ASN A 977 35.46 12.65 -17.59
C ASN A 977 35.09 13.65 -18.71
N PRO A 978 34.57 14.86 -18.37
CA PRO A 978 34.13 15.86 -19.36
C PRO A 978 35.19 16.27 -20.39
N SER A 979 36.47 16.26 -20.02
CA SER A 979 37.59 16.65 -20.89
C SER A 979 37.87 15.62 -21.99
N ASP A 980 37.51 14.35 -21.75
CA ASP A 980 37.79 13.23 -22.65
C ASP A 980 36.58 12.78 -23.48
N LEU A 981 35.37 13.29 -23.21
CA LEU A 981 34.14 12.86 -23.90
C LEU A 981 34.21 12.97 -25.43
N LYS A 982 34.99 13.92 -25.97
CA LYS A 982 35.21 14.11 -27.42
C LYS A 982 36.28 13.19 -28.01
N LYS A 983 37.04 12.47 -27.17
CA LYS A 983 38.09 11.52 -27.57
C LYS A 983 37.59 10.07 -27.61
N MET A 984 36.48 9.79 -26.93
CA MET A 984 35.84 8.48 -26.79
C MET A 984 34.95 8.16 -28.00
N ALA A 985 34.98 6.93 -28.49
CA ALA A 985 34.06 6.47 -29.55
C ALA A 985 32.58 6.47 -29.09
N LEU A 986 32.34 6.14 -27.82
CA LEU A 986 31.01 6.24 -27.20
C LEU A 986 31.13 6.75 -25.75
N PRO A 987 30.49 7.89 -25.39
CA PRO A 987 30.48 8.39 -24.01
C PRO A 987 29.89 7.37 -23.02
N PRO A 988 30.50 7.14 -21.85
CA PRO A 988 30.08 6.11 -20.90
C PRO A 988 28.59 6.08 -20.56
N CYS A 989 27.95 4.92 -20.72
CA CYS A 989 26.54 4.71 -20.40
C CYS A 989 26.33 4.54 -18.89
N HIS A 990 26.98 3.54 -18.28
CA HIS A 990 27.20 3.49 -16.84
C HIS A 990 28.33 4.46 -16.48
N MET A 991 27.96 5.58 -15.85
CA MET A 991 28.84 6.73 -15.65
C MET A 991 29.69 6.61 -14.40
N PHE A 992 29.10 6.16 -13.29
CA PHE A 992 29.79 5.98 -12.03
C PHE A 992 29.11 4.92 -11.17
N ALA A 993 29.86 4.35 -10.23
CA ALA A 993 29.35 3.51 -9.15
C ALA A 993 29.90 3.98 -7.81
N GLN A 994 29.11 3.80 -6.75
CA GLN A 994 29.50 4.02 -5.36
C GLN A 994 29.42 2.71 -4.60
N PHE A 995 30.44 2.43 -3.79
CA PHE A 995 30.49 1.28 -2.89
C PHE A 995 30.16 1.67 -1.45
N TYR A 996 29.66 0.71 -0.68
CA TYR A 996 29.28 0.86 0.73
C TYR A 996 29.55 -0.46 1.47
N VAL A 997 30.23 -0.38 2.62
CA VAL A 997 30.49 -1.54 3.48
C VAL A 997 29.61 -1.45 4.71
N GLU A 998 28.93 -2.54 5.07
CA GLU A 998 28.09 -2.62 6.25
C GLU A 998 27.99 -4.07 6.74
N ASN A 999 28.14 -4.33 8.05
CA ASN A 999 28.04 -5.67 8.65
C ASN A 999 28.93 -6.76 8.00
N GLY A 1000 30.07 -6.39 7.42
CA GLY A 1000 30.96 -7.32 6.69
C GLY A 1000 30.54 -7.62 5.25
N GLU A 1001 29.54 -6.90 4.73
CA GLU A 1001 29.05 -7.01 3.35
C GLU A 1001 29.41 -5.77 2.52
N LEU A 1002 29.80 -5.97 1.26
CA LEU A 1002 30.02 -4.92 0.27
C LEU A 1002 28.80 -4.78 -0.65
N SER A 1003 28.22 -3.60 -0.71
CA SER A 1003 27.15 -3.24 -1.65
C SER A 1003 27.62 -2.18 -2.67
N CYS A 1004 26.96 -2.14 -3.82
CA CYS A 1004 27.31 -1.26 -4.93
C CYS A 1004 26.05 -0.58 -5.50
N GLN A 1005 26.07 0.75 -5.65
CA GLN A 1005 25.07 1.50 -6.40
C GLN A 1005 25.70 2.09 -7.67
N MET A 1006 25.22 1.67 -8.84
CA MET A 1006 25.68 2.17 -10.14
C MET A 1006 24.64 3.11 -10.77
N TYR A 1007 25.10 4.24 -11.32
CA TYR A 1007 24.29 5.18 -12.08
C TYR A 1007 24.55 5.09 -13.59
N GLN A 1008 23.49 4.82 -14.35
CA GLN A 1008 23.51 4.71 -15.81
C GLN A 1008 22.63 5.79 -16.45
N ARG A 1009 23.24 6.76 -17.15
CA ARG A 1009 22.50 7.87 -17.80
C ARG A 1009 21.55 7.42 -18.91
N SER A 1010 21.82 6.26 -19.51
CA SER A 1010 21.26 5.79 -20.77
C SER A 1010 21.25 4.28 -20.77
N ALA A 1011 20.06 3.68 -20.71
CA ALA A 1011 19.88 2.26 -20.45
C ALA A 1011 18.89 1.64 -21.42
N ASP A 1012 19.42 0.90 -22.40
CA ASP A 1012 18.62 0.02 -23.26
C ASP A 1012 18.16 -1.22 -22.48
N LEU A 1013 16.86 -1.34 -22.26
CA LEU A 1013 16.25 -2.49 -21.60
C LEU A 1013 16.29 -3.76 -22.47
N GLY A 1014 16.40 -3.62 -23.80
CA GLY A 1014 16.47 -4.73 -24.75
C GLY A 1014 17.75 -5.54 -24.63
N LEU A 1015 18.91 -4.88 -24.74
CA LEU A 1015 20.23 -5.53 -24.74
C LEU A 1015 21.09 -5.12 -23.54
N GLY A 1016 21.24 -3.82 -23.29
CA GLY A 1016 22.21 -3.27 -22.33
C GLY A 1016 21.96 -3.66 -20.87
N VAL A 1017 20.78 -3.35 -20.33
CA VAL A 1017 20.47 -3.53 -18.90
C VAL A 1017 20.69 -4.97 -18.38
N PRO A 1018 20.23 -6.04 -19.05
CA PRO A 1018 20.54 -7.42 -18.65
C PRO A 1018 22.04 -7.72 -18.51
N PHE A 1019 22.87 -7.08 -19.34
CA PHE A 1019 24.33 -7.21 -19.35
C PHE A 1019 24.95 -6.35 -18.24
N ASN A 1020 24.47 -5.11 -18.06
CA ASN A 1020 24.96 -4.18 -17.05
C ASN A 1020 24.64 -4.62 -15.61
N ILE A 1021 23.47 -5.23 -15.37
CA ILE A 1021 23.12 -5.84 -14.07
C ILE A 1021 24.14 -6.91 -13.70
N ALA A 1022 24.40 -7.86 -14.61
CA ALA A 1022 25.36 -8.93 -14.38
C ALA A 1022 26.80 -8.40 -14.21
N SER A 1023 27.22 -7.42 -15.02
CA SER A 1023 28.56 -6.83 -14.98
C SER A 1023 28.88 -6.17 -13.63
N TYR A 1024 28.01 -5.29 -13.13
CA TYR A 1024 28.26 -4.63 -11.84
C TYR A 1024 27.99 -5.52 -10.63
N SER A 1025 27.08 -6.51 -10.73
CA SER A 1025 26.95 -7.55 -9.71
C SER A 1025 28.23 -8.38 -9.60
N LEU A 1026 28.83 -8.75 -10.74
CA LEU A 1026 30.11 -9.48 -10.78
C LEU A 1026 31.26 -8.66 -10.21
N LEU A 1027 31.37 -7.38 -10.59
CA LEU A 1027 32.37 -6.46 -10.03
C LEU A 1027 32.25 -6.34 -8.51
N THR A 1028 31.01 -6.30 -7.99
CA THR A 1028 30.75 -6.25 -6.54
C THR A 1028 31.22 -7.53 -5.85
N CYS A 1029 30.93 -8.71 -6.41
CA CYS A 1029 31.44 -9.98 -5.88
C CYS A 1029 32.98 -10.09 -5.94
N MET A 1030 33.60 -9.60 -7.02
CA MET A 1030 35.06 -9.57 -7.17
C MET A 1030 35.74 -8.67 -6.14
N ILE A 1031 35.25 -7.44 -5.99
CA ILE A 1031 35.81 -6.50 -5.00
C ILE A 1031 35.57 -7.02 -3.57
N ALA A 1032 34.41 -7.62 -3.28
CA ALA A 1032 34.14 -8.25 -1.99
C ALA A 1032 35.16 -9.37 -1.68
N GLN A 1033 35.37 -10.31 -2.60
CA GLN A 1033 36.28 -11.45 -2.38
C GLN A 1033 37.75 -11.02 -2.15
N VAL A 1034 38.24 -10.01 -2.87
CA VAL A 1034 39.63 -9.52 -2.71
C VAL A 1034 39.80 -8.62 -1.48
N CYS A 1035 38.71 -8.21 -0.82
CA CYS A 1035 38.70 -7.46 0.43
C CYS A 1035 38.23 -8.29 1.63
N ASP A 1036 38.07 -9.61 1.47
CA ASP A 1036 37.58 -10.54 2.50
C ASP A 1036 36.19 -10.18 3.09
N LEU A 1037 35.34 -9.56 2.25
CA LEU A 1037 33.93 -9.23 2.54
C LEU A 1037 32.96 -10.17 1.82
N LEU A 1038 31.72 -10.23 2.29
CA LEU A 1038 30.61 -10.88 1.61
C LEU A 1038 29.95 -9.95 0.57
N PRO A 1039 29.37 -10.47 -0.53
CA PRO A 1039 28.61 -9.64 -1.47
C PRO A 1039 27.21 -9.32 -0.90
N GLY A 1040 26.92 -8.03 -0.76
CA GLY A 1040 25.65 -7.51 -0.24
C GLY A 1040 24.61 -7.31 -1.35
N ASP A 1041 24.39 -6.05 -1.74
CA ASP A 1041 23.39 -5.67 -2.75
C ASP A 1041 24.00 -4.97 -3.97
N PHE A 1042 23.36 -5.16 -5.13
CA PHE A 1042 23.55 -4.31 -6.30
C PHE A 1042 22.32 -3.43 -6.53
N VAL A 1043 22.51 -2.10 -6.57
CA VAL A 1043 21.47 -1.10 -6.86
C VAL A 1043 21.76 -0.47 -8.22
N HIS A 1044 20.82 -0.57 -9.15
CA HIS A 1044 20.90 -0.01 -10.49
C HIS A 1044 20.04 1.24 -10.59
N ALA A 1045 20.65 2.42 -10.49
CA ALA A 1045 19.99 3.70 -10.72
C ALA A 1045 20.13 4.11 -12.20
N ILE A 1046 19.05 4.58 -12.80
CA ILE A 1046 18.98 4.84 -14.24
C ILE A 1046 18.42 6.25 -14.50
N GLY A 1047 19.11 7.00 -15.37
CA GLY A 1047 18.65 8.23 -16.00
C GLY A 1047 17.58 7.92 -17.04
N ASP A 1048 17.93 7.98 -18.33
CA ASP A 1048 17.04 7.61 -19.43
C ASP A 1048 16.96 6.08 -19.57
N ALA A 1049 15.86 5.50 -19.10
CA ALA A 1049 15.53 4.08 -19.21
C ALA A 1049 14.61 3.88 -20.43
N HIS A 1050 15.08 3.17 -21.46
CA HIS A 1050 14.36 3.08 -22.73
C HIS A 1050 14.29 1.68 -23.34
N VAL A 1051 13.28 1.51 -24.19
CA VAL A 1051 13.08 0.40 -25.11
C VAL A 1051 13.11 0.97 -26.53
N TYR A 1052 14.00 0.48 -27.39
CA TYR A 1052 13.96 0.80 -28.81
C TYR A 1052 12.66 0.31 -29.44
N SER A 1053 12.09 1.06 -30.39
CA SER A 1053 10.83 0.69 -31.06
C SER A 1053 10.91 -0.67 -31.76
N THR A 1054 12.09 -1.07 -32.23
CA THR A 1054 12.38 -2.39 -32.81
C THR A 1054 12.44 -3.53 -31.79
N HIS A 1055 12.59 -3.24 -30.50
CA HIS A 1055 12.69 -4.22 -29.41
C HIS A 1055 11.37 -4.48 -28.69
N VAL A 1056 10.34 -3.64 -28.89
CA VAL A 1056 9.03 -3.77 -28.21
C VAL A 1056 8.46 -5.18 -28.33
N ARG A 1057 8.29 -5.70 -29.55
CA ARG A 1057 7.74 -7.05 -29.78
C ARG A 1057 8.63 -8.18 -29.21
N PRO A 1058 9.97 -8.19 -29.40
CA PRO A 1058 10.88 -9.09 -28.66
C PRO A 1058 10.73 -9.05 -27.14
N LEU A 1059 10.48 -7.89 -26.56
CA LEU A 1059 10.27 -7.73 -25.11
C LEU A 1059 8.86 -8.14 -24.66
N GLU A 1060 7.83 -7.97 -25.49
CA GLU A 1060 6.50 -8.53 -25.25
C GLU A 1060 6.51 -10.07 -25.23
N GLU A 1061 7.35 -10.71 -26.05
CA GLU A 1061 7.64 -12.14 -25.98
C GLU A 1061 8.36 -12.51 -24.67
N GLN A 1062 9.37 -11.72 -24.26
CA GLN A 1062 10.05 -11.89 -22.97
C GLN A 1062 9.06 -11.81 -21.80
N LEU A 1063 8.10 -10.89 -21.85
CA LEU A 1063 7.07 -10.68 -20.82
C LEU A 1063 6.05 -11.83 -20.69
N GLN A 1064 5.97 -12.77 -21.64
CA GLN A 1064 5.16 -14.00 -21.48
C GLN A 1064 5.93 -15.14 -20.79
N LYS A 1065 7.27 -15.04 -20.70
CA LYS A 1065 8.12 -16.08 -20.10
C LYS A 1065 8.17 -15.88 -18.59
N GLN A 1066 7.85 -16.92 -17.83
CA GLN A 1066 7.96 -16.88 -16.38
C GLN A 1066 9.45 -16.95 -15.97
N PRO A 1067 9.90 -16.16 -14.98
CA PRO A 1067 11.21 -16.36 -14.37
C PRO A 1067 11.40 -17.80 -13.86
N LYS A 1068 12.66 -18.22 -13.87
CA LYS A 1068 13.19 -19.39 -13.20
C LYS A 1068 14.19 -18.91 -12.13
N PRO A 1069 14.61 -19.74 -11.17
CA PRO A 1069 15.62 -19.35 -10.18
C PRO A 1069 16.86 -18.71 -10.82
N PHE A 1070 17.37 -17.66 -10.19
CA PHE A 1070 18.67 -17.11 -10.55
C PHE A 1070 19.80 -18.13 -10.26
N PRO A 1071 20.84 -18.19 -11.11
CA PRO A 1071 21.97 -19.09 -10.89
C PRO A 1071 22.76 -18.69 -9.64
N VAL A 1072 23.57 -19.61 -9.12
CA VAL A 1072 24.56 -19.31 -8.09
C VAL A 1072 25.92 -19.08 -8.75
N LEU A 1073 26.50 -17.91 -8.54
CA LEU A 1073 27.89 -17.63 -8.94
C LEU A 1073 28.84 -18.29 -7.94
N LYS A 1074 29.73 -19.14 -8.43
CA LYS A 1074 30.96 -19.54 -7.74
C LYS A 1074 32.14 -18.80 -8.35
N MET A 1075 33.12 -18.51 -7.50
CA MET A 1075 34.37 -17.85 -7.87
C MET A 1075 35.55 -18.64 -7.32
N ASN A 1076 36.70 -18.59 -8.00
CA ASN A 1076 37.94 -19.18 -7.52
C ASN A 1076 38.39 -18.49 -6.22
N PRO A 1077 38.34 -19.16 -5.04
CA PRO A 1077 38.58 -18.52 -3.75
C PRO A 1077 40.07 -18.17 -3.50
N LEU A 1078 40.98 -18.68 -4.35
CA LEU A 1078 42.41 -18.39 -4.29
C LEU A 1078 42.76 -17.00 -4.86
N LYS A 1079 41.82 -16.34 -5.55
CA LYS A 1079 42.03 -15.02 -6.15
C LYS A 1079 41.84 -13.92 -5.11
N LYS A 1080 42.94 -13.26 -4.74
CA LYS A 1080 43.00 -12.19 -3.71
C LYS A 1080 43.45 -10.83 -4.24
N ASP A 1081 43.61 -10.74 -5.55
CA ASP A 1081 43.91 -9.52 -6.29
C ASP A 1081 42.94 -9.37 -7.47
N ILE A 1082 42.51 -8.14 -7.75
CA ILE A 1082 41.48 -7.82 -8.75
C ILE A 1082 41.98 -8.05 -10.18
N ASP A 1083 43.28 -7.81 -10.42
CA ASP A 1083 43.94 -7.97 -11.71
C ASP A 1083 44.33 -9.45 -11.98
N SER A 1084 44.23 -10.32 -10.97
CA SER A 1084 44.58 -11.74 -11.08
C SER A 1084 43.49 -12.63 -11.69
N PHE A 1085 42.25 -12.15 -11.86
CA PHE A 1085 41.12 -12.94 -12.35
C PHE A 1085 41.16 -13.20 -13.86
N VAL A 1086 40.76 -14.42 -14.26
CA VAL A 1086 40.56 -14.83 -15.66
C VAL A 1086 39.18 -15.45 -15.85
N ALA A 1087 38.69 -15.52 -17.09
CA ALA A 1087 37.32 -15.95 -17.37
C ALA A 1087 36.97 -17.37 -16.88
N SER A 1088 37.97 -18.24 -16.65
CA SER A 1088 37.79 -19.58 -16.08
C SER A 1088 37.67 -19.61 -14.54
N ASP A 1089 37.86 -18.49 -13.85
CA ASP A 1089 37.68 -18.40 -12.38
C ASP A 1089 36.21 -18.28 -11.96
N PHE A 1090 35.25 -18.26 -12.91
CA PHE A 1090 33.84 -17.97 -12.69
C PHE A 1090 32.92 -19.09 -13.21
N GLU A 1091 32.20 -19.76 -12.32
CA GLU A 1091 31.23 -20.83 -12.64
C GLU A 1091 29.80 -20.36 -12.28
N LEU A 1092 28.84 -20.57 -13.19
CA LEU A 1092 27.41 -20.34 -12.91
C LEU A 1092 26.69 -21.67 -12.72
N VAL A 1093 26.41 -22.02 -11.47
CA VAL A 1093 25.63 -23.21 -11.13
C VAL A 1093 24.15 -22.93 -11.41
N GLY A 1094 23.52 -23.83 -12.17
CA GLY A 1094 22.06 -23.82 -12.34
C GLY A 1094 21.50 -22.84 -13.38
N TYR A 1095 22.33 -22.23 -14.25
CA TYR A 1095 21.83 -21.24 -15.22
C TYR A 1095 21.02 -21.87 -16.38
N ASP A 1096 19.72 -22.05 -16.15
CA ASP A 1096 18.73 -22.51 -17.14
C ASP A 1096 17.82 -21.37 -17.64
N PRO A 1097 18.31 -20.39 -18.42
CA PRO A 1097 17.44 -19.39 -19.01
C PRO A 1097 16.61 -19.98 -20.16
N HIS A 1098 15.45 -19.38 -20.38
CA HIS A 1098 14.71 -19.51 -21.63
C HIS A 1098 15.59 -19.15 -22.84
N ASN A 1099 15.21 -19.65 -24.03
CA ASN A 1099 15.94 -19.43 -25.27
C ASN A 1099 16.24 -17.94 -25.52
N LYS A 1100 17.40 -17.68 -26.15
CA LYS A 1100 17.82 -16.34 -26.59
C LYS A 1100 16.71 -15.71 -27.43
N ILE A 1101 16.46 -14.42 -27.18
CA ILE A 1101 15.57 -13.59 -27.99
C ILE A 1101 16.49 -12.69 -28.84
N GLU A 1102 16.31 -12.69 -30.16
CA GLU A 1102 17.12 -11.85 -31.05
C GLU A 1102 16.62 -10.40 -31.02
N MET A 1103 17.53 -9.49 -30.69
CA MET A 1103 17.34 -8.04 -30.75
C MET A 1103 18.59 -7.44 -31.38
N LYS A 1104 18.43 -6.59 -32.41
CA LYS A 1104 19.56 -5.92 -33.06
C LYS A 1104 19.99 -4.70 -32.25
N MET A 1105 21.29 -4.52 -32.07
CA MET A 1105 21.84 -3.27 -31.53
C MET A 1105 21.53 -2.11 -32.49
N ALA A 1106 21.13 -0.97 -31.93
CA ALA A 1106 21.02 0.29 -32.66
C ALA A 1106 22.37 1.00 -32.61
N ILE A 1107 22.95 1.29 -33.77
CA ILE A 1107 24.32 1.83 -33.93
C ILE A 1107 24.28 3.36 -33.95
#